data_AF-A0A3L7TLP3-F1
#
_entry.id   AF-A0A3L7TLP3-F1
#
_cell.length_a   1.000
_cell.length_b   1.000
_cell.length_c   1.000
_cell.angle_alpha   90.00
_cell.angle_beta   90.00
_cell.angle_gamma   90.00
#
_symmetry.space_group_name_H-M   'P 1'
#
loop_
_entity.id
_entity.type
_entity.pdbx_description
1 polymer ?
#
loop_
_entity_poly.entity_id
_entity_poly.type
_entity_poly.pdbx_seq_one_letter_code
_entity_poly.pdbx_strand_id
1 'polypeptide(L)'
;MSATPDHEPSRASADEPTPTASSIDPSHAIVEADPLLDERKLLGLPPTGLLSSGQIEAAMGLRAQDIRHHPMGESHKARRVLHLLEAAADRLQAQLALAARGPLHPQAAKRVAARLAVTNRTAARLMVVSPEQRSASMGQVIARDLTDFDRLALAVLVVSRGWNATSAKRLASVADEHGVAVADLERVVDGLTRFLAEGGGVRGNIGDIGEGARLSMRSPRAMTRIDAAEDTVERVLHRLNDALRDEVTSESRASQARLALVFGLFALSWMGVLSWIFFSPSYESLSETPIVDNSTMPALTAEDAAVDASSTIDASSSAPLQRGANGELIAPVAARAAPAKFPRAPGFVPSVPPAGLLEAASAGADWVAAIEEVIPKLTTNGGHIDGLNLALVADALQRAGGAWCVSIGYRAEVTRAFVTLTKTLRSSDDFRKLMQAVPGSDVPIASASANDAKIPQWQRTWIRAFGAGVLATVALDSSQPASASAAREEMRLRLIPIPSGVVTDPFASAATVQIAAAAPALAEQLALDTATLEDASRFVEAMNAAATTSALRTQAALAAVDACLRAPGALDKPGALVDFLGYMLHRLDFNSRGASSETVRNALASWMVDRSIPVTRLWVLTSLLDADMSIAWYGPDLVLATNADLPAREAMSEQMIAAFPKQQVTSIGEAVLVDGKTLEEWKLHVANADALPNDTACNRLRNAAVALGLARVARGFELGEPSVVKQALDDVIDLQSRKDSEWSASPTGERAGLPASGVGDGEFATVYATLGRDAAKRIDQIRALGARPAAGDLGPIDARVVVAEALRGTPSEVRVAAATVLVDRYPNGREVLQATLDALVDGGGSSDAAMFVSQLVGQSVAGRDWQSEARERLLDRLTLLEDSQLHADDSAGLEVARMANALTARFVRAAPTASGRPDRSLMQLADALRDEAASKFLAVSFPQSVDEIERLRGARRSLATSIAQRMAAETPGIVEYAAMLVAARQPALQSKLEPILSEGRRARTAAVSATEQVDVDLRTLLKVIAQGLAPRATERDAS
;
A
#
# COMPACT_ATOMS: atom_id res chain seq x y z
N MET A 1 -2.02 19.49 86.82
CA MET A 1 -3.04 20.23 87.59
C MET A 1 -4.07 20.70 86.56
N SER A 2 -5.01 19.90 86.08
CA SER A 2 -5.85 18.83 86.69
C SER A 2 -7.14 19.38 87.32
N ALA A 3 -8.26 18.69 87.01
CA ALA A 3 -9.62 18.83 87.58
C ALA A 3 -10.56 19.93 87.02
N THR A 4 -11.53 19.43 86.26
CA THR A 4 -13.00 19.63 86.26
C THR A 4 -13.65 19.64 87.68
N PRO A 5 -15.00 19.68 87.91
CA PRO A 5 -16.16 19.67 86.99
C PRO A 5 -17.33 20.67 87.27
N ASP A 6 -18.23 20.76 86.28
CA ASP A 6 -19.71 20.70 86.26
C ASP A 6 -20.61 21.01 87.49
N HIS A 7 -21.80 21.55 87.22
CA HIS A 7 -23.05 21.01 87.80
C HIS A 7 -24.31 21.24 86.91
N GLU A 8 -25.35 20.44 87.16
CA GLU A 8 -26.59 20.18 86.37
C GLU A 8 -27.84 20.54 87.26
N PRO A 9 -29.09 20.00 87.16
CA PRO A 9 -29.93 19.46 86.05
C PRO A 9 -31.43 19.90 86.07
N SER A 10 -32.24 19.50 85.06
CA SER A 10 -33.64 19.00 85.16
C SER A 10 -34.19 18.63 83.75
N ARG A 11 -34.48 17.37 83.36
CA ARG A 11 -35.71 16.55 83.62
C ARG A 11 -37.04 17.26 83.32
N ALA A 12 -38.02 16.68 82.60
CA ALA A 12 -38.14 15.47 81.74
C ALA A 12 -39.45 15.62 80.86
N SER A 13 -40.09 14.67 80.15
CA SER A 13 -40.02 13.20 79.90
C SER A 13 -40.99 12.78 78.74
N ALA A 14 -40.76 11.63 78.09
CA ALA A 14 -41.65 10.89 77.15
C ALA A 14 -41.89 11.54 75.75
N ASP A 15 -42.08 10.80 74.64
CA ASP A 15 -42.06 9.33 74.44
C ASP A 15 -41.49 8.94 73.04
N GLU A 16 -41.14 7.67 72.83
CA GLU A 16 -40.53 7.13 71.58
C GLU A 16 -41.59 6.77 70.49
N PRO A 17 -41.25 6.68 69.17
CA PRO A 17 -40.30 5.69 68.66
C PRO A 17 -39.32 6.16 67.55
N THR A 18 -38.29 5.35 67.30
CA THR A 18 -37.29 5.55 66.24
C THR A 18 -37.83 5.22 64.83
N PRO A 19 -37.65 6.12 63.83
CA PRO A 19 -38.00 5.82 62.44
C PRO A 19 -36.97 4.91 61.75
N THR A 20 -37.49 3.94 61.01
CA THR A 20 -36.78 2.89 60.26
C THR A 20 -35.82 3.39 59.17
N ALA A 21 -34.81 2.59 58.85
CA ALA A 21 -33.82 2.88 57.81
C ALA A 21 -34.36 2.80 56.37
N SER A 22 -34.74 3.95 55.82
CA SER A 22 -34.80 4.27 54.37
C SER A 22 -34.88 5.80 54.22
N SER A 23 -34.29 6.47 53.23
CA SER A 23 -33.71 5.99 51.98
C SER A 23 -32.39 6.69 51.64
N ILE A 24 -31.34 5.93 51.33
CA ILE A 24 -30.24 6.38 50.46
C ILE A 24 -30.52 5.80 49.08
N ASP A 25 -30.46 6.63 48.03
CA ASP A 25 -30.67 6.17 46.66
C ASP A 25 -29.57 5.15 46.27
N PRO A 26 -29.92 3.91 45.87
CA PRO A 26 -28.95 2.89 45.55
C PRO A 26 -28.06 3.23 44.35
N SER A 27 -28.45 4.20 43.50
CA SER A 27 -27.62 4.66 42.38
C SER A 27 -26.39 5.46 42.85
N HIS A 28 -26.53 6.29 43.89
CA HIS A 28 -25.42 7.09 44.42
C HIS A 28 -24.31 6.21 45.02
N ALA A 29 -24.68 5.17 45.76
CA ALA A 29 -23.74 4.25 46.40
C ALA A 29 -22.88 3.43 45.40
N ILE A 30 -23.32 3.31 44.14
CA ILE A 30 -22.61 2.54 43.09
C ILE A 30 -21.40 3.32 42.54
N VAL A 31 -21.44 4.66 42.54
CA VAL A 31 -20.34 5.51 42.01
C VAL A 31 -19.25 5.76 43.05
N GLU A 32 -19.55 5.55 44.34
CA GLU A 32 -18.62 5.69 45.48
C GLU A 32 -18.20 4.33 46.07
N ALA A 33 -18.49 3.21 45.39
CA ALA A 33 -18.27 1.86 45.89
C ALA A 33 -16.78 1.57 46.19
N ASP A 34 -16.49 1.27 47.46
CA ASP A 34 -15.17 0.85 47.94
C ASP A 34 -14.77 -0.53 47.34
N PRO A 35 -13.57 -0.68 46.74
CA PRO A 35 -13.11 -1.94 46.13
C PRO A 35 -12.95 -3.13 47.09
N LEU A 36 -13.21 -2.97 48.39
CA LEU A 36 -13.23 -4.06 49.39
C LEU A 36 -14.61 -4.72 49.59
N LEU A 37 -15.64 -4.34 48.82
CA LEU A 37 -16.98 -4.93 48.91
C LEU A 37 -17.08 -6.37 48.40
N ASP A 38 -17.86 -7.19 49.12
CA ASP A 38 -18.24 -8.57 48.77
C ASP A 38 -18.85 -8.66 47.36
N GLU A 39 -18.33 -9.59 46.54
CA GLU A 39 -18.69 -9.82 45.14
C GLU A 39 -20.21 -10.06 44.96
N ARG A 40 -20.88 -10.69 45.93
CA ARG A 40 -22.34 -10.85 45.91
C ARG A 40 -23.05 -9.52 46.11
N LYS A 41 -22.62 -8.70 47.08
CA LYS A 41 -23.19 -7.37 47.33
C LYS A 41 -22.98 -6.42 46.16
N LEU A 42 -21.80 -6.46 45.52
CA LEU A 42 -21.45 -5.60 44.40
C LEU A 42 -22.38 -5.80 43.19
N LEU A 43 -22.87 -7.03 42.98
CA LEU A 43 -23.90 -7.35 41.98
C LEU A 43 -25.35 -7.22 42.49
N GLY A 44 -25.58 -6.95 43.77
CA GLY A 44 -26.92 -6.95 44.39
C GLY A 44 -27.53 -8.34 44.60
N LEU A 45 -26.71 -9.40 44.61
CA LEU A 45 -27.14 -10.78 44.80
C LEU A 45 -27.32 -11.13 46.30
N PRO A 46 -28.20 -12.09 46.65
CA PRO A 46 -28.45 -12.45 48.04
C PRO A 46 -27.17 -13.01 48.72
N PRO A 47 -26.86 -12.57 49.96
CA PRO A 47 -25.59 -12.88 50.63
C PRO A 47 -25.41 -14.37 50.94
N THR A 48 -26.52 -15.10 51.12
CA THR A 48 -26.53 -16.56 51.28
C THR A 48 -27.52 -17.18 50.32
N GLY A 49 -27.16 -18.34 49.74
CA GLY A 49 -28.00 -19.09 48.82
C GLY A 49 -27.23 -19.67 47.62
N LEU A 50 -27.84 -20.66 46.98
CA LEU A 50 -27.40 -21.20 45.69
C LEU A 50 -27.69 -20.17 44.59
N LEU A 51 -26.67 -19.87 43.77
CA LEU A 51 -26.78 -18.98 42.61
C LEU A 51 -26.63 -19.82 41.33
N SER A 52 -27.41 -19.50 40.30
CA SER A 52 -27.19 -20.03 38.94
C SER A 52 -26.35 -19.07 38.10
N SER A 53 -25.65 -19.59 37.08
CA SER A 53 -24.86 -18.75 36.16
C SER A 53 -25.73 -17.70 35.46
N GLY A 54 -26.99 -18.00 35.16
CA GLY A 54 -27.94 -17.05 34.58
C GLY A 54 -28.39 -15.94 35.54
N GLN A 55 -28.50 -16.21 36.85
CA GLN A 55 -28.81 -15.18 37.85
C GLN A 55 -27.66 -14.16 37.99
N ILE A 56 -26.40 -14.63 37.91
CA ILE A 56 -25.23 -13.75 37.96
C ILE A 56 -25.20 -12.83 36.72
N GLU A 57 -25.43 -13.38 35.53
CA GLU A 57 -25.48 -12.59 34.29
C GLU A 57 -26.67 -11.60 34.26
N ALA A 58 -27.83 -12.00 34.77
CA ALA A 58 -29.00 -11.12 34.85
C ALA A 58 -28.75 -9.95 35.83
N ALA A 59 -28.15 -10.21 37.00
CA ALA A 59 -27.80 -9.16 37.96
C ALA A 59 -26.72 -8.22 37.41
N MET A 60 -25.66 -8.75 36.78
CA MET A 60 -24.64 -7.97 36.09
C MET A 60 -25.26 -7.12 34.97
N GLY A 61 -26.15 -7.68 34.15
CA GLY A 61 -26.83 -6.99 33.06
C GLY A 61 -27.70 -5.83 33.54
N LEU A 62 -28.50 -6.04 34.60
CA LEU A 62 -29.27 -4.99 35.25
C LEU A 62 -28.38 -3.88 35.81
N ARG A 63 -27.31 -4.21 36.54
CA ARG A 63 -26.37 -3.18 37.06
C ARG A 63 -25.62 -2.43 35.96
N ALA A 64 -25.27 -3.10 34.86
CA ALA A 64 -24.69 -2.45 33.70
C ALA A 64 -25.71 -1.54 32.98
N GLN A 65 -27.00 -1.88 33.02
CA GLN A 65 -28.08 -1.04 32.51
C GLN A 65 -28.33 0.18 33.41
N ASP A 66 -28.40 0.00 34.74
CA ASP A 66 -28.51 1.08 35.74
C ASP A 66 -27.43 2.17 35.49
N ILE A 67 -26.17 1.75 35.40
CA ILE A 67 -25.02 2.64 35.20
C ILE A 67 -25.09 3.38 33.86
N ARG A 68 -25.61 2.76 32.80
CA ARG A 68 -25.78 3.41 31.48
C ARG A 68 -26.92 4.43 31.44
N HIS A 69 -27.94 4.27 32.30
CA HIS A 69 -29.05 5.24 32.41
C HIS A 69 -28.77 6.37 33.42
N HIS A 70 -27.70 6.24 34.21
CA HIS A 70 -27.23 7.31 35.10
C HIS A 70 -26.65 8.49 34.29
N PRO A 71 -26.89 9.77 34.66
CA PRO A 71 -26.41 10.95 33.92
C PRO A 71 -24.88 11.11 33.84
N MET A 72 -24.10 10.26 34.52
CA MET A 72 -22.64 10.15 34.35
C MET A 72 -22.19 8.78 33.79
N GLY A 73 -23.07 8.04 33.10
CA GLY A 73 -22.81 6.68 32.60
C GLY A 73 -21.65 6.57 31.60
N GLU A 74 -21.34 7.63 30.85
CA GLU A 74 -20.19 7.65 29.93
C GLU A 74 -18.85 7.99 30.62
N SER A 75 -18.89 8.44 31.88
CA SER A 75 -17.71 8.93 32.61
C SER A 75 -16.65 7.85 32.87
N HIS A 76 -15.40 8.30 33.07
CA HIS A 76 -14.31 7.39 33.42
C HIS A 76 -14.55 6.62 34.73
N LYS A 77 -15.31 7.21 35.69
CA LYS A 77 -15.76 6.51 36.90
C LYS A 77 -16.73 5.37 36.57
N ALA A 78 -17.76 5.64 35.78
CA ALA A 78 -18.75 4.63 35.37
C ALA A 78 -18.10 3.44 34.62
N ARG A 79 -17.16 3.71 33.69
CA ARG A 79 -16.38 2.66 33.00
C ARG A 79 -15.58 1.79 33.97
N ARG A 80 -14.98 2.39 35.00
CA ARG A 80 -14.25 1.65 36.05
C ARG A 80 -15.17 0.75 36.88
N VAL A 81 -16.37 1.23 37.23
CA VAL A 81 -17.37 0.42 37.98
C VAL A 81 -17.90 -0.73 37.13
N LEU A 82 -18.13 -0.54 35.83
CA LEU A 82 -18.51 -1.62 34.91
C LEU A 82 -17.47 -2.75 34.88
N HIS A 83 -16.17 -2.43 34.80
CA HIS A 83 -15.12 -3.46 34.87
C HIS A 83 -15.03 -4.17 36.24
N LEU A 84 -15.40 -3.51 37.34
CA LEU A 84 -15.49 -4.15 38.66
C LEU A 84 -16.68 -5.12 38.75
N LEU A 85 -17.83 -4.75 38.16
CA LEU A 85 -19.00 -5.63 38.04
C LEU A 85 -18.70 -6.87 37.17
N GLU A 86 -18.05 -6.69 36.02
CA GLU A 86 -17.58 -7.79 35.17
C GLU A 86 -16.64 -8.73 35.94
N ALA A 87 -15.63 -8.17 36.63
CA ALA A 87 -14.67 -8.96 37.41
C ALA A 87 -15.34 -9.75 38.55
N ALA A 88 -16.32 -9.18 39.25
CA ALA A 88 -17.08 -9.89 40.29
C ALA A 88 -17.96 -11.00 39.70
N ALA A 89 -18.66 -10.74 38.59
CA ALA A 89 -19.48 -11.74 37.90
C ALA A 89 -18.66 -12.94 37.41
N ASP A 90 -17.51 -12.68 36.79
CA ASP A 90 -16.63 -13.72 36.26
C ASP A 90 -15.99 -14.57 37.38
N ARG A 91 -15.66 -13.97 38.53
CA ARG A 91 -15.14 -14.72 39.71
C ARG A 91 -16.20 -15.64 40.31
N LEU A 92 -17.44 -15.17 40.49
CA LEU A 92 -18.54 -16.00 40.97
C LEU A 92 -18.88 -17.13 39.98
N GLN A 93 -18.72 -16.90 38.68
CA GLN A 93 -18.87 -17.93 37.65
C GLN A 93 -17.73 -18.95 37.65
N ALA A 94 -16.48 -18.52 37.89
CA ALA A 94 -15.36 -19.42 38.11
C ALA A 94 -15.59 -20.30 39.36
N GLN A 95 -16.14 -19.75 40.44
CA GLN A 95 -16.53 -20.52 41.63
C GLN A 95 -17.63 -21.56 41.32
N LEU A 96 -18.64 -21.22 40.50
CA LEU A 96 -19.67 -22.19 40.07
C LEU A 96 -19.10 -23.31 39.18
N ALA A 97 -18.17 -22.97 38.27
CA ALA A 97 -17.50 -23.94 37.39
C ALA A 97 -16.61 -24.90 38.20
N LEU A 98 -15.82 -24.38 39.15
CA LEU A 98 -15.00 -25.18 40.07
C LEU A 98 -15.85 -26.06 40.99
N ALA A 99 -17.07 -25.62 41.35
CA ALA A 99 -18.04 -26.42 42.09
C ALA A 99 -18.79 -27.47 41.22
N ALA A 100 -18.47 -27.57 39.92
CA ALA A 100 -19.14 -28.44 38.94
C ALA A 100 -20.67 -28.24 38.83
N ARG A 101 -21.19 -27.07 39.18
CA ARG A 101 -22.64 -26.81 39.30
C ARG A 101 -23.27 -26.29 38.01
N GLY A 102 -23.30 -27.18 37.00
CA GLY A 102 -24.03 -27.00 35.75
C GLY A 102 -23.28 -26.18 34.68
N PRO A 103 -23.85 -26.08 33.47
CA PRO A 103 -23.23 -25.37 32.35
C PRO A 103 -23.19 -23.85 32.58
N LEU A 104 -22.11 -23.21 32.14
CA LEU A 104 -21.97 -21.75 32.11
C LEU A 104 -22.96 -21.13 31.12
N HIS A 105 -23.46 -19.94 31.44
CA HIS A 105 -24.30 -19.16 30.54
C HIS A 105 -23.53 -18.82 29.23
N PRO A 106 -24.17 -18.80 28.04
CA PRO A 106 -23.45 -18.61 26.78
C PRO A 106 -22.65 -17.31 26.68
N GLN A 107 -23.06 -16.24 27.36
CA GLN A 107 -22.30 -14.98 27.41
C GLN A 107 -21.06 -15.09 28.32
N ALA A 108 -21.17 -15.74 29.48
CA ALA A 108 -20.03 -16.08 30.33
C ALA A 108 -19.01 -16.96 29.59
N ALA A 109 -19.47 -18.01 28.90
CA ALA A 109 -18.61 -18.87 28.08
C ALA A 109 -17.87 -18.09 26.98
N LYS A 110 -18.54 -17.13 26.31
CA LYS A 110 -17.90 -16.22 25.35
C LYS A 110 -16.85 -15.30 26.00
N ARG A 111 -17.10 -14.73 27.18
CA ARG A 111 -16.11 -13.92 27.92
C ARG A 111 -14.89 -14.75 28.34
N VAL A 112 -15.10 -15.96 28.84
CA VAL A 112 -14.02 -16.89 29.23
C VAL A 112 -13.18 -17.28 28.00
N ALA A 113 -13.81 -17.64 26.87
CA ALA A 113 -13.09 -17.95 25.63
C ALA A 113 -12.26 -16.75 25.11
N ALA A 114 -12.85 -15.54 25.14
CA ALA A 114 -12.15 -14.31 24.75
C ALA A 114 -10.95 -14.01 25.65
N ARG A 115 -11.07 -14.24 26.98
CA ARG A 115 -9.93 -14.08 27.89
C ARG A 115 -8.88 -15.18 27.74
N LEU A 116 -9.26 -16.43 27.48
CA LEU A 116 -8.30 -17.51 27.21
C LEU A 116 -7.44 -17.22 25.96
N ALA A 117 -8.01 -16.60 24.94
CA ALA A 117 -7.26 -16.12 23.77
C ALA A 117 -6.25 -14.99 24.10
N VAL A 118 -6.49 -14.23 25.18
CA VAL A 118 -5.58 -13.18 25.68
C VAL A 118 -4.54 -13.75 26.65
N THR A 119 -4.93 -14.64 27.58
CA THR A 119 -3.98 -15.27 28.52
C THR A 119 -3.04 -16.24 27.81
N ASN A 120 -3.47 -16.93 26.75
CA ASN A 120 -2.54 -17.75 25.96
C ASN A 120 -1.50 -16.90 25.21
N ARG A 121 -1.83 -15.64 24.86
CA ARG A 121 -0.87 -14.67 24.29
C ARG A 121 0.10 -14.07 25.31
N THR A 122 -0.23 -14.06 26.61
CA THR A 122 0.65 -13.53 27.66
C THR A 122 1.40 -14.61 28.47
N ALA A 123 0.83 -15.81 28.62
CA ALA A 123 1.52 -16.96 29.20
C ALA A 123 2.76 -17.37 28.38
N ALA A 124 2.70 -17.23 27.06
CA ALA A 124 3.84 -17.40 26.14
C ALA A 124 4.97 -16.35 26.32
N ARG A 125 4.82 -15.37 27.22
CA ARG A 125 5.80 -14.31 27.51
C ARG A 125 6.26 -14.25 28.98
N LEU A 126 5.90 -15.23 29.82
CA LEU A 126 6.25 -15.24 31.26
C LEU A 126 6.88 -16.57 31.74
N MET A 127 8.07 -16.89 31.23
CA MET A 127 9.04 -17.69 32.00
C MET A 127 9.79 -16.77 32.96
N VAL A 128 9.72 -17.05 34.26
CA VAL A 128 10.36 -16.23 35.31
C VAL A 128 11.83 -16.63 35.46
N VAL A 129 12.75 -15.70 35.19
CA VAL A 129 14.17 -15.82 35.53
C VAL A 129 14.41 -15.22 36.91
N SER A 130 15.13 -15.94 37.77
CA SER A 130 15.37 -15.55 39.17
C SER A 130 16.26 -14.30 39.32
N PRO A 131 16.11 -13.50 40.40
CA PRO A 131 16.71 -12.16 40.48
C PRO A 131 18.26 -12.07 40.54
N GLU A 132 18.97 -13.18 40.75
CA GLU A 132 20.40 -13.16 41.13
C GLU A 132 21.40 -13.13 39.95
N GLN A 133 20.94 -13.24 38.69
CA GLN A 133 21.86 -13.26 37.53
C GLN A 133 22.21 -11.87 36.94
N ARG A 134 21.70 -10.76 37.49
CA ARG A 134 21.90 -9.40 36.94
C ARG A 134 23.31 -8.78 37.16
N SER A 135 24.35 -9.55 37.48
CA SER A 135 25.69 -9.01 37.77
C SER A 135 26.88 -9.93 37.45
N ALA A 136 26.86 -10.64 36.32
CA ALA A 136 28.06 -11.24 35.75
C ALA A 136 28.02 -11.38 34.22
N SER A 137 29.17 -11.10 33.58
CA SER A 137 29.46 -11.19 32.12
C SER A 137 28.71 -10.22 31.18
N MET A 138 29.45 -9.62 30.25
CA MET A 138 28.89 -8.83 29.14
C MET A 138 28.56 -9.76 27.97
N GLY A 139 27.28 -9.96 27.68
CA GLY A 139 26.81 -10.48 26.40
C GLY A 139 26.40 -9.34 25.46
N GLN A 140 26.52 -9.53 24.14
CA GLN A 140 25.96 -8.58 23.19
C GLN A 140 24.43 -8.60 23.28
N VAL A 141 23.80 -7.44 23.38
CA VAL A 141 22.33 -7.29 23.35
C VAL A 141 21.83 -7.73 21.97
N ILE A 142 20.86 -8.65 21.93
CA ILE A 142 20.29 -9.20 20.70
C ILE A 142 18.94 -8.52 20.45
N ALA A 143 18.49 -8.46 19.19
CA ALA A 143 17.20 -7.87 18.83
C ALA A 143 15.96 -8.52 19.50
N ARG A 144 16.13 -9.67 20.20
CA ARG A 144 15.09 -10.27 21.04
C ARG A 144 14.92 -9.55 22.39
N ASP A 145 15.98 -8.93 22.91
CA ASP A 145 16.00 -8.24 24.22
C ASP A 145 15.34 -6.85 24.18
N LEU A 146 15.21 -6.27 22.98
CA LEU A 146 14.49 -5.01 22.74
C LEU A 146 13.02 -5.19 23.13
N THR A 147 12.52 -4.34 24.04
CA THR A 147 11.11 -4.32 24.43
C THR A 147 10.21 -3.87 23.28
N ASP A 148 8.89 -4.07 23.39
CA ASP A 148 7.96 -3.58 22.36
C ASP A 148 8.03 -2.03 22.24
N PHE A 149 8.33 -1.32 23.34
CA PHE A 149 8.63 0.11 23.34
C PHE A 149 9.93 0.44 22.59
N ASP A 150 11.03 -0.28 22.85
CA ASP A 150 12.32 -0.06 22.15
C ASP A 150 12.19 -0.29 20.64
N ARG A 151 11.36 -1.26 20.23
CA ARG A 151 11.06 -1.55 18.82
C ARG A 151 10.22 -0.44 18.19
N LEU A 152 9.22 0.08 18.90
CA LEU A 152 8.46 1.26 18.48
C LEU A 152 9.36 2.50 18.39
N ALA A 153 10.28 2.66 19.34
CA ALA A 153 11.22 3.77 19.37
C ALA A 153 12.21 3.70 18.21
N LEU A 154 12.82 2.54 17.97
CA LEU A 154 13.64 2.28 16.78
C LEU A 154 12.85 2.48 15.49
N ALA A 155 11.59 2.04 15.40
CA ALA A 155 10.76 2.26 14.23
C ALA A 155 10.51 3.76 13.99
N VAL A 156 10.15 4.53 15.02
CA VAL A 156 9.96 5.99 14.94
C VAL A 156 11.28 6.69 14.57
N LEU A 157 12.43 6.25 15.09
CA LEU A 157 13.74 6.81 14.79
C LEU A 157 14.23 6.46 13.37
N VAL A 158 14.02 5.23 12.90
CA VAL A 158 14.39 4.80 11.53
C VAL A 158 13.49 5.48 10.50
N VAL A 159 12.17 5.55 10.74
CA VAL A 159 11.22 6.26 9.86
C VAL A 159 11.47 7.77 9.85
N SER A 160 11.82 8.36 10.99
CA SER A 160 12.18 9.79 11.10
C SER A 160 13.66 10.08 10.81
N ARG A 161 14.43 9.04 10.43
CA ARG A 161 15.85 9.08 10.03
C ARG A 161 16.80 9.68 11.08
N GLY A 162 16.43 9.61 12.37
CA GLY A 162 17.23 10.03 13.51
C GLY A 162 16.41 10.62 14.66
N TRP A 163 17.11 11.04 15.71
CA TRP A 163 16.56 11.85 16.79
C TRP A 163 16.45 13.31 16.34
N ASN A 164 15.23 13.85 16.31
CA ASN A 164 14.91 15.22 15.92
C ASN A 164 13.63 15.66 16.66
N ALA A 165 13.26 16.95 16.59
CA ALA A 165 12.11 17.47 17.33
C ALA A 165 10.77 16.75 17.04
N THR A 166 10.61 16.18 15.84
CA THR A 166 9.40 15.46 15.42
C THR A 166 9.39 14.02 15.91
N SER A 167 10.54 13.31 15.86
CA SER A 167 10.66 11.99 16.50
C SER A 167 10.60 12.11 18.02
N ALA A 168 11.26 13.09 18.64
CA ALA A 168 11.18 13.33 20.08
C ALA A 168 9.75 13.58 20.58
N LYS A 169 8.95 14.41 19.90
CA LYS A 169 7.52 14.60 20.25
C LYS A 169 6.69 13.32 20.10
N ARG A 170 6.94 12.51 19.07
CA ARG A 170 6.26 11.22 18.86
C ARG A 170 6.68 10.17 19.88
N LEU A 171 7.96 10.14 20.24
CA LEU A 171 8.53 9.26 21.24
C LEU A 171 8.03 9.61 22.65
N ALA A 172 7.86 10.89 22.97
CA ALA A 172 7.20 11.33 24.21
C ALA A 172 5.73 10.87 24.27
N SER A 173 4.98 10.97 23.16
CA SER A 173 3.60 10.48 23.07
C SER A 173 3.51 8.96 23.29
N VAL A 174 4.40 8.19 22.64
CA VAL A 174 4.44 6.72 22.75
C VAL A 174 5.00 6.26 24.11
N ALA A 175 5.86 7.06 24.75
CA ALA A 175 6.35 6.81 26.10
C ALA A 175 5.23 6.96 27.14
N ASP A 176 4.40 8.00 27.02
CA ASP A 176 3.23 8.22 27.89
C ASP A 176 2.19 7.08 27.74
N GLU A 177 1.92 6.66 26.49
CA GLU A 177 1.09 5.47 26.18
C GLU A 177 1.64 4.14 26.75
N HIS A 178 2.92 4.10 27.14
CA HIS A 178 3.58 2.92 27.73
C HIS A 178 4.08 3.15 29.17
N GLY A 179 3.71 4.27 29.80
CA GLY A 179 4.04 4.59 31.19
C GLY A 179 5.54 4.86 31.46
N VAL A 180 6.33 5.17 30.43
CA VAL A 180 7.76 5.48 30.54
C VAL A 180 7.95 6.97 30.79
N ALA A 181 8.62 7.32 31.89
CA ALA A 181 8.86 8.72 32.24
C ALA A 181 9.82 9.40 31.24
N VAL A 182 9.59 10.69 30.97
CA VAL A 182 10.38 11.47 29.99
C VAL A 182 11.88 11.53 30.36
N ALA A 183 12.23 11.42 31.63
CA ALA A 183 13.63 11.35 32.08
C ALA A 183 14.33 10.00 31.77
N ASP A 184 13.57 8.91 31.66
CA ASP A 184 14.10 7.60 31.27
C ASP A 184 14.15 7.44 29.73
N LEU A 185 13.37 8.24 29.00
CA LEU A 185 13.35 8.26 27.52
C LEU A 185 14.73 8.54 26.92
N GLU A 186 15.42 9.58 27.41
CA GLU A 186 16.78 9.93 26.93
C GLU A 186 17.77 8.78 27.18
N ARG A 187 17.64 8.10 28.31
CA ARG A 187 18.50 6.96 28.70
C ARG A 187 18.28 5.73 27.82
N VAL A 188 17.04 5.48 27.39
CA VAL A 188 16.71 4.45 26.40
C VAL A 188 17.29 4.80 25.03
N VAL A 189 17.16 6.06 24.60
CA VAL A 189 17.67 6.55 23.31
C VAL A 189 19.20 6.50 23.24
N ASP A 190 19.92 6.83 24.31
CA ASP A 190 21.37 6.69 24.43
C ASP A 190 21.83 5.22 24.36
N GLY A 191 21.02 4.28 24.88
CA GLY A 191 21.26 2.85 24.72
C GLY A 191 21.07 2.38 23.27
N LEU A 192 19.96 2.79 22.64
CA LEU A 192 19.62 2.41 21.27
C LEU A 192 20.57 3.03 20.22
N THR A 193 21.06 4.24 20.45
CA THR A 193 22.05 4.87 19.57
C THR A 193 23.43 4.23 19.68
N ARG A 194 23.87 3.76 20.87
CA ARG A 194 25.04 2.87 21.00
C ARG A 194 24.86 1.57 20.22
N PHE A 195 23.74 0.89 20.43
CA PHE A 195 23.40 -0.36 19.74
C PHE A 195 23.44 -0.23 18.20
N LEU A 196 22.98 0.91 17.67
CA LEU A 196 23.08 1.22 16.23
C LEU A 196 24.53 1.55 15.79
N ALA A 197 25.30 2.27 16.60
CA ALA A 197 26.70 2.62 16.31
C ALA A 197 27.63 1.39 16.30
N GLU A 198 27.33 0.37 17.12
CA GLU A 198 28.05 -0.91 17.17
C GLU A 198 27.68 -1.86 16.01
N GLY A 199 26.76 -1.46 15.13
CA GLY A 199 26.59 -2.00 13.77
C GLY A 199 25.92 -3.38 13.65
N GLY A 200 25.48 -3.99 14.75
CA GLY A 200 25.20 -5.43 14.85
C GLY A 200 24.03 -6.03 14.04
N GLY A 201 23.15 -5.24 13.40
CA GLY A 201 21.94 -5.80 12.75
C GLY A 201 21.31 -5.05 11.57
N VAL A 202 21.88 -3.92 11.13
CA VAL A 202 21.13 -2.91 10.33
C VAL A 202 21.00 -3.25 8.83
N ARG A 203 21.60 -4.35 8.32
CA ARG A 203 21.60 -4.68 6.87
C ARG A 203 20.57 -5.73 6.41
N GLY A 204 19.81 -6.35 7.32
CA GLY A 204 18.78 -7.34 6.97
C GLY A 204 17.36 -6.86 7.29
N ASN A 205 17.06 -6.73 8.58
CA ASN A 205 15.69 -6.91 9.08
C ASN A 205 14.87 -5.60 9.15
N ILE A 206 15.27 -4.55 8.41
CA ILE A 206 14.51 -3.28 8.31
C ILE A 206 13.12 -3.52 7.68
N GLY A 207 13.00 -4.50 6.78
CA GLY A 207 11.70 -4.92 6.22
C GLY A 207 10.76 -5.48 7.29
N ASP A 208 11.24 -6.43 8.08
CA ASP A 208 10.44 -7.15 9.08
C ASP A 208 9.99 -6.23 10.23
N ILE A 209 10.82 -5.27 10.63
CA ILE A 209 10.46 -4.21 11.59
C ILE A 209 9.32 -3.33 11.02
N GLY A 210 9.33 -3.07 9.71
CA GLY A 210 8.25 -2.38 9.00
C GLY A 210 6.95 -3.19 8.90
N GLU A 211 7.03 -4.50 8.71
CA GLU A 211 5.87 -5.41 8.71
C GLU A 211 5.25 -5.56 10.11
N GLY A 212 6.08 -5.69 11.15
CA GLY A 212 5.63 -5.67 12.55
C GLY A 212 4.93 -4.36 12.91
N ALA A 213 5.49 -3.22 12.50
CA ALA A 213 4.87 -1.91 12.67
C ALA A 213 3.56 -1.78 11.88
N ARG A 214 3.48 -2.30 10.65
CA ARG A 214 2.24 -2.36 9.85
C ARG A 214 1.12 -3.09 10.58
N LEU A 215 1.41 -4.18 11.29
CA LEU A 215 0.40 -4.97 12.01
C LEU A 215 -0.11 -4.25 13.27
N SER A 216 0.78 -3.64 14.07
CA SER A 216 0.36 -2.88 15.25
C SER A 216 -0.37 -1.58 14.89
N MET A 217 0.15 -0.79 13.92
CA MET A 217 -0.42 0.51 13.55
C MET A 217 -1.71 0.42 12.72
N ARG A 218 -2.10 -0.77 12.21
CA ARG A 218 -3.35 -0.97 11.45
C ARG A 218 -4.55 -1.40 12.29
N SER A 219 -4.46 -1.39 13.63
CA SER A 219 -5.61 -1.62 14.51
C SER A 219 -6.40 -0.34 14.83
N PRO A 220 -7.01 0.30 13.82
CA PRO A 220 -8.44 0.58 13.89
C PRO A 220 -9.25 -0.61 13.35
N ARG A 221 -10.42 -0.88 13.93
CA ARG A 221 -11.33 -1.94 13.43
C ARG A 221 -11.70 -1.68 11.97
N ALA A 222 -11.19 -2.50 11.06
CA ALA A 222 -11.72 -2.60 9.71
C ALA A 222 -13.07 -3.33 9.77
N MET A 223 -14.19 -2.60 9.66
CA MET A 223 -15.48 -3.21 9.33
C MET A 223 -15.35 -3.90 7.97
N THR A 224 -15.82 -5.12 7.86
CA THR A 224 -15.86 -5.82 6.58
C THR A 224 -16.98 -5.26 5.71
N ARG A 225 -16.87 -5.48 4.39
CA ARG A 225 -17.90 -5.03 3.43
C ARG A 225 -19.26 -5.72 3.61
N ILE A 226 -19.34 -6.76 4.42
CA ILE A 226 -20.57 -7.48 4.76
C ILE A 226 -21.26 -6.74 5.91
N ASP A 227 -20.54 -6.48 7.01
CA ASP A 227 -21.05 -5.72 8.18
C ASP A 227 -21.67 -4.37 7.77
N ALA A 228 -21.05 -3.65 6.82
CA ALA A 228 -21.53 -2.36 6.34
C ALA A 228 -22.86 -2.44 5.54
N ALA A 229 -23.13 -3.57 4.89
CA ALA A 229 -24.41 -3.83 4.25
C ALA A 229 -25.46 -4.24 5.29
N GLU A 230 -25.09 -5.11 6.23
CA GLU A 230 -25.95 -5.62 7.30
C GLU A 230 -26.44 -4.48 8.21
N ASP A 231 -25.54 -3.64 8.74
CA ASP A 231 -25.86 -2.47 9.58
C ASP A 231 -26.66 -1.39 8.83
N THR A 232 -26.49 -1.28 7.50
CA THR A 232 -27.36 -0.39 6.69
C THR A 232 -28.77 -0.98 6.52
N VAL A 233 -28.90 -2.29 6.35
CA VAL A 233 -30.18 -3.00 6.26
C VAL A 233 -30.88 -3.05 7.62
N GLU A 234 -30.18 -3.28 8.72
CA GLU A 234 -30.72 -3.20 10.08
C GLU A 234 -31.20 -1.79 10.41
N ARG A 235 -30.44 -0.73 10.07
CA ARG A 235 -30.90 0.67 10.27
C ARG A 235 -32.09 1.04 9.39
N VAL A 236 -32.27 0.42 8.22
CA VAL A 236 -33.49 0.57 7.40
C VAL A 236 -34.65 -0.24 7.99
N LEU A 237 -34.42 -1.48 8.43
CA LEU A 237 -35.42 -2.35 9.05
C LEU A 237 -35.93 -1.77 10.38
N HIS A 238 -35.05 -1.23 11.24
CA HIS A 238 -35.47 -0.55 12.47
C HIS A 238 -36.33 0.68 12.16
N ARG A 239 -35.92 1.54 11.22
CA ARG A 239 -36.74 2.69 10.80
C ARG A 239 -38.08 2.28 10.20
N LEU A 240 -38.15 1.18 9.46
CA LEU A 240 -39.40 0.61 8.96
C LEU A 240 -40.27 0.03 10.08
N ASN A 241 -39.67 -0.69 11.02
CA ASN A 241 -40.36 -1.30 12.16
C ASN A 241 -40.94 -0.25 13.10
N ASP A 242 -40.18 0.80 13.43
CA ASP A 242 -40.62 1.90 14.29
C ASP A 242 -41.71 2.73 13.59
N ALA A 243 -41.54 3.05 12.29
CA ALA A 243 -42.58 3.75 11.52
C ALA A 243 -43.86 2.92 11.35
N LEU A 244 -43.76 1.61 11.13
CA LEU A 244 -44.93 0.71 11.10
C LEU A 244 -45.59 0.61 12.47
N ARG A 245 -44.82 0.63 13.56
CA ARG A 245 -45.34 0.56 14.94
C ARG A 245 -46.11 1.82 15.34
N ASP A 246 -45.64 3.00 14.95
CA ASP A 246 -46.36 4.26 15.16
C ASP A 246 -47.62 4.34 14.27
N GLU A 247 -47.54 3.98 12.99
CA GLU A 247 -48.71 4.05 12.09
C GLU A 247 -49.78 3.01 12.52
N VAL A 248 -49.41 1.80 12.97
CA VAL A 248 -50.31 0.75 13.48
C VAL A 248 -50.92 1.08 14.85
N THR A 249 -50.23 1.82 15.72
CA THR A 249 -50.78 2.25 17.02
C THR A 249 -51.68 3.48 16.90
N SER A 250 -51.71 4.14 15.75
CA SER A 250 -52.65 5.24 15.47
C SER A 250 -54.01 4.71 14.94
N GLU A 251 -55.09 4.94 15.67
CA GLU A 251 -56.47 4.56 15.25
C GLU A 251 -57.05 5.44 14.11
N SER A 252 -56.19 6.09 13.33
CA SER A 252 -56.60 7.00 12.25
C SER A 252 -56.96 6.24 10.97
N ARG A 253 -58.15 6.54 10.42
CA ARG A 253 -58.55 6.04 9.08
C ARG A 253 -57.55 6.39 7.97
N ALA A 254 -56.78 7.47 8.14
CA ALA A 254 -55.72 7.83 7.20
C ALA A 254 -54.49 6.92 7.30
N SER A 255 -54.15 6.44 8.51
CA SER A 255 -53.12 5.41 8.72
C SER A 255 -53.56 4.10 8.06
N GLN A 256 -54.77 3.64 8.34
CA GLN A 256 -55.30 2.37 7.81
C GLN A 256 -55.28 2.30 6.28
N ALA A 257 -55.62 3.41 5.61
CA ALA A 257 -55.55 3.53 4.15
C ALA A 257 -54.10 3.45 3.60
N ARG A 258 -53.14 4.06 4.29
CA ARG A 258 -51.70 3.98 3.93
C ARG A 258 -51.14 2.59 4.18
N LEU A 259 -51.47 1.99 5.31
CA LEU A 259 -51.05 0.64 5.69
C LEU A 259 -51.52 -0.39 4.65
N ALA A 260 -52.79 -0.30 4.23
CA ALA A 260 -53.35 -1.14 3.18
C ALA A 260 -52.64 -0.96 1.82
N LEU A 261 -52.23 0.27 1.47
CA LEU A 261 -51.49 0.57 0.25
C LEU A 261 -50.06 0.00 0.30
N VAL A 262 -49.37 0.12 1.44
CA VAL A 262 -48.03 -0.47 1.66
C VAL A 262 -48.09 -2.00 1.59
N PHE A 263 -49.03 -2.65 2.28
CA PHE A 263 -49.20 -4.11 2.20
C PHE A 263 -49.64 -4.58 0.81
N GLY A 264 -50.45 -3.79 0.08
CA GLY A 264 -50.81 -4.06 -1.31
C GLY A 264 -49.60 -4.04 -2.26
N LEU A 265 -48.73 -3.04 -2.14
CA LEU A 265 -47.47 -2.96 -2.89
C LEU A 265 -46.53 -4.11 -2.52
N PHE A 266 -46.44 -4.48 -1.25
CA PHE A 266 -45.60 -5.60 -0.80
C PHE A 266 -46.12 -6.95 -1.34
N ALA A 267 -47.44 -7.16 -1.36
CA ALA A 267 -48.05 -8.35 -1.96
C ALA A 267 -47.82 -8.43 -3.48
N LEU A 268 -47.93 -7.30 -4.20
CA LEU A 268 -47.62 -7.23 -5.64
C LEU A 268 -46.13 -7.50 -5.93
N SER A 269 -45.23 -6.95 -5.10
CA SER A 269 -43.79 -7.25 -5.17
C SER A 269 -43.54 -8.75 -4.98
N TRP A 270 -44.18 -9.38 -3.98
CA TRP A 270 -44.04 -10.81 -3.72
C TRP A 270 -44.62 -11.68 -4.85
N MET A 271 -45.74 -11.29 -5.46
CA MET A 271 -46.24 -11.96 -6.67
C MET A 271 -45.27 -11.83 -7.86
N GLY A 272 -44.59 -10.69 -8.00
CA GLY A 272 -43.55 -10.49 -9.02
C GLY A 272 -42.34 -11.41 -8.81
N VAL A 273 -41.84 -11.49 -7.58
CA VAL A 273 -40.72 -12.37 -7.21
C VAL A 273 -41.10 -13.85 -7.38
N LEU A 274 -42.29 -14.27 -6.93
CA LEU A 274 -42.79 -15.62 -7.14
C LEU A 274 -42.97 -15.94 -8.63
N SER A 275 -43.51 -15.02 -9.43
CA SER A 275 -43.61 -15.19 -10.89
C SER A 275 -42.24 -15.35 -11.53
N TRP A 276 -41.24 -14.56 -11.11
CA TRP A 276 -39.87 -14.71 -11.61
C TRP A 276 -39.26 -16.07 -11.23
N ILE A 277 -39.49 -16.57 -10.02
CA ILE A 277 -39.02 -17.89 -9.58
C ILE A 277 -39.73 -19.05 -10.32
N PHE A 278 -41.03 -18.93 -10.61
CA PHE A 278 -41.79 -19.99 -11.29
C PHE A 278 -41.73 -19.95 -12.83
N PHE A 279 -41.37 -18.80 -13.44
CA PHE A 279 -41.32 -18.64 -14.91
C PHE A 279 -39.91 -18.31 -15.46
N SER A 280 -38.85 -18.33 -14.65
CA SER A 280 -37.48 -18.31 -15.19
C SER A 280 -37.13 -19.67 -15.83
N PRO A 281 -36.71 -19.72 -17.11
CA PRO A 281 -36.38 -20.98 -17.78
C PRO A 281 -35.06 -21.55 -17.28
N SER A 282 -35.10 -22.76 -16.72
CA SER A 282 -33.91 -23.55 -16.36
C SER A 282 -33.18 -24.00 -17.63
N TYR A 283 -32.05 -23.35 -17.95
CA TYR A 283 -31.18 -23.76 -19.05
C TYR A 283 -30.17 -24.82 -18.60
N GLU A 284 -30.58 -26.09 -18.60
CA GLU A 284 -29.66 -27.22 -18.63
C GLU A 284 -30.22 -28.33 -19.54
N SER A 285 -29.34 -28.91 -20.37
CA SER A 285 -29.63 -29.85 -21.47
C SER A 285 -30.52 -29.32 -22.61
N LEU A 286 -29.98 -29.33 -23.82
CA LEU A 286 -30.48 -30.24 -24.87
C LEU A 286 -29.46 -30.34 -26.01
N SER A 287 -29.08 -31.57 -26.33
CA SER A 287 -28.43 -31.95 -27.58
C SER A 287 -29.48 -32.33 -28.64
N GLU A 288 -29.00 -32.60 -29.85
CA GLU A 288 -29.75 -33.12 -31.01
C GLU A 288 -30.60 -32.11 -31.81
N THR A 289 -30.92 -32.55 -33.02
CA THR A 289 -31.30 -31.74 -34.19
C THR A 289 -32.82 -31.59 -34.34
N PRO A 290 -33.26 -30.84 -35.37
CA PRO A 290 -34.05 -31.57 -36.37
C PRO A 290 -33.61 -31.32 -37.82
N ILE A 291 -33.98 -32.28 -38.68
CA ILE A 291 -33.76 -32.29 -40.13
C ILE A 291 -35.02 -31.75 -40.84
N VAL A 292 -34.84 -30.89 -41.84
CA VAL A 292 -35.78 -30.74 -42.99
C VAL A 292 -34.93 -30.61 -44.27
N ASP A 293 -35.44 -31.11 -45.39
CA ASP A 293 -34.62 -31.70 -46.45
C ASP A 293 -34.45 -30.86 -47.75
N ASN A 294 -33.45 -31.27 -48.53
CA ASN A 294 -32.92 -30.85 -49.83
C ASN A 294 -33.83 -30.14 -50.88
N SER A 295 -33.26 -29.11 -51.52
CA SER A 295 -33.13 -28.90 -53.00
C SER A 295 -32.42 -27.54 -53.25
N THR A 296 -31.43 -27.33 -54.14
CA THR A 296 -30.92 -28.14 -55.29
C THR A 296 -29.42 -27.84 -55.56
N MET A 297 -28.67 -28.80 -56.13
CA MET A 297 -27.36 -28.63 -56.83
C MET A 297 -27.51 -27.82 -58.15
N PRO A 298 -26.47 -27.25 -58.82
CA PRO A 298 -25.06 -27.69 -59.01
C PRO A 298 -23.99 -26.69 -58.51
N ALA A 299 -22.68 -26.98 -58.39
CA ALA A 299 -21.69 -27.81 -59.10
C ALA A 299 -20.85 -27.08 -60.18
N LEU A 300 -19.58 -27.49 -60.32
CA LEU A 300 -18.45 -26.80 -60.96
C LEU A 300 -18.51 -26.68 -62.50
N THR A 301 -18.07 -25.55 -63.05
CA THR A 301 -17.05 -25.42 -64.13
C THR A 301 -16.60 -23.95 -64.26
N ALA A 302 -15.50 -23.71 -65.00
CA ALA A 302 -15.00 -22.37 -65.35
C ALA A 302 -14.99 -22.19 -66.88
N GLU A 303 -15.18 -20.97 -67.38
CA GLU A 303 -14.49 -20.43 -68.58
C GLU A 303 -14.74 -18.93 -68.80
N ASP A 304 -13.89 -18.33 -69.62
CA ASP A 304 -13.54 -16.91 -69.75
C ASP A 304 -14.60 -15.94 -70.33
N ALA A 305 -14.58 -14.70 -69.82
CA ALA A 305 -14.50 -13.44 -70.60
C ALA A 305 -14.28 -12.27 -69.60
N ALA A 306 -13.21 -11.45 -69.63
CA ALA A 306 -12.60 -10.67 -70.71
C ALA A 306 -13.45 -9.44 -71.13
N VAL A 307 -12.77 -8.31 -71.35
CA VAL A 307 -13.28 -6.92 -71.41
C VAL A 307 -13.54 -6.33 -69.99
N ASP A 308 -12.91 -5.22 -69.55
CA ASP A 308 -12.06 -4.26 -70.28
C ASP A 308 -10.76 -3.92 -69.54
N ALA A 309 -9.75 -3.46 -70.28
CA ALA A 309 -8.44 -3.10 -69.72
C ALA A 309 -7.78 -1.92 -70.47
N SER A 310 -7.49 -0.83 -69.76
CA SER A 310 -6.45 0.14 -70.15
C SER A 310 -6.09 1.09 -69.01
N SER A 311 -4.86 1.63 -69.05
CA SER A 311 -4.26 2.66 -68.17
C SER A 311 -4.21 2.34 -66.66
N THR A 312 -3.06 2.38 -65.98
CA THR A 312 -1.68 2.66 -66.42
C THR A 312 -0.67 1.84 -65.61
N ILE A 313 0.48 1.56 -66.23
CA ILE A 313 1.66 1.04 -65.52
C ILE A 313 2.16 2.11 -64.56
N ASP A 314 2.40 1.74 -63.31
CA ASP A 314 3.48 2.35 -62.52
C ASP A 314 4.23 1.27 -61.73
N ALA A 315 5.44 0.94 -62.20
CA ALA A 315 6.26 -0.16 -61.69
C ALA A 315 7.16 0.31 -60.55
N SER A 316 6.56 0.82 -59.47
CA SER A 316 7.29 1.55 -58.41
C SER A 316 6.85 1.24 -56.96
N SER A 317 6.14 0.12 -56.71
CA SER A 317 5.92 -0.40 -55.35
C SER A 317 6.82 -1.60 -55.03
N SER A 318 8.12 -1.36 -54.90
CA SER A 318 8.97 -2.26 -54.14
C SER A 318 8.49 -2.29 -52.68
N ALA A 319 7.82 -3.37 -52.29
CA ALA A 319 7.55 -3.63 -50.88
C ALA A 319 8.88 -3.52 -50.11
N PRO A 320 8.93 -2.79 -48.98
CA PRO A 320 10.19 -2.46 -48.32
C PRO A 320 10.89 -3.76 -47.90
N LEU A 321 12.04 -4.04 -48.53
CA LEU A 321 12.87 -5.18 -48.20
C LEU A 321 13.19 -5.11 -46.71
N GLN A 322 12.68 -6.10 -45.97
CA GLN A 322 12.67 -6.09 -44.51
C GLN A 322 14.11 -6.20 -44.02
N ARG A 323 14.66 -5.07 -43.55
CA ARG A 323 16.01 -5.01 -42.99
C ARG A 323 15.94 -5.51 -41.54
N GLY A 324 16.83 -6.44 -41.19
CA GLY A 324 17.02 -6.82 -39.79
C GLY A 324 17.57 -5.63 -38.97
N ALA A 325 17.62 -5.77 -37.65
CA ALA A 325 18.11 -4.72 -36.74
C ALA A 325 19.56 -4.26 -37.02
N ASN A 326 20.33 -5.02 -37.81
CA ASN A 326 21.69 -4.66 -38.25
C ASN A 326 21.75 -3.95 -39.62
N GLY A 327 20.60 -3.71 -40.28
CA GLY A 327 20.51 -3.10 -41.61
C GLY A 327 20.64 -4.06 -42.81
N GLU A 328 20.94 -5.33 -42.55
CA GLU A 328 21.09 -6.39 -43.57
C GLU A 328 19.75 -6.82 -44.17
N LEU A 329 19.76 -7.24 -45.44
CA LEU A 329 18.57 -7.63 -46.21
C LEU A 329 18.17 -9.08 -45.90
N ILE A 330 17.00 -9.27 -45.29
CA ILE A 330 16.44 -10.61 -45.06
C ILE A 330 15.85 -11.13 -46.38
N ALA A 331 16.24 -12.34 -46.79
CA ALA A 331 15.71 -12.98 -47.99
C ALA A 331 14.30 -13.56 -47.72
N PRO A 332 13.30 -13.33 -48.60
CA PRO A 332 11.94 -13.82 -48.38
C PRO A 332 11.84 -15.34 -48.57
N VAL A 333 11.15 -16.02 -47.65
CA VAL A 333 10.85 -17.46 -47.69
C VAL A 333 9.33 -17.68 -47.77
N ALA A 334 8.91 -18.82 -48.31
CA ALA A 334 7.53 -19.10 -48.70
C ALA A 334 6.56 -19.30 -47.51
N ALA A 335 5.28 -19.02 -47.78
CA ALA A 335 4.10 -19.41 -46.99
C ALA A 335 4.17 -19.13 -45.48
N ARG A 336 3.76 -17.92 -45.06
CA ARG A 336 3.56 -17.53 -43.66
C ARG A 336 2.82 -18.62 -42.88
N ALA A 337 3.46 -19.17 -41.84
CA ALA A 337 2.80 -20.05 -40.89
C ALA A 337 1.73 -19.26 -40.11
N ALA A 338 0.55 -19.84 -39.92
CA ALA A 338 -0.42 -19.26 -39.02
C ALA A 338 0.04 -19.50 -37.56
N PRO A 339 0.10 -18.49 -36.69
CA PRO A 339 0.45 -18.69 -35.29
C PRO A 339 -0.62 -19.51 -34.56
N ALA A 340 -0.21 -20.24 -33.53
CA ALA A 340 -1.10 -21.01 -32.67
C ALA A 340 -2.14 -20.10 -31.99
N LYS A 341 -3.42 -20.49 -32.07
CA LYS A 341 -4.55 -19.72 -31.53
C LYS A 341 -5.08 -20.35 -30.25
N PHE A 342 -4.84 -19.68 -29.13
CA PHE A 342 -5.39 -20.06 -27.83
C PHE A 342 -6.67 -19.26 -27.53
N PRO A 343 -7.66 -19.84 -26.82
CA PRO A 343 -8.90 -19.13 -26.44
C PRO A 343 -8.68 -18.07 -25.34
N ARG A 344 -7.52 -18.10 -24.67
CA ARG A 344 -7.00 -17.07 -23.77
C ARG A 344 -5.46 -17.06 -23.85
N ALA A 345 -4.83 -15.96 -23.46
CA ALA A 345 -3.38 -15.90 -23.26
C ALA A 345 -2.92 -17.03 -22.29
N PRO A 346 -1.92 -17.86 -22.67
CA PRO A 346 -1.40 -18.90 -21.79
C PRO A 346 -0.55 -18.34 -20.65
N GLY A 347 -0.96 -18.62 -19.43
CA GLY A 347 -0.35 -18.10 -18.21
C GLY A 347 -1.22 -18.34 -16.99
N PHE A 348 -0.62 -18.20 -15.80
CA PHE A 348 -1.34 -18.32 -14.53
C PHE A 348 -0.83 -17.30 -13.52
N VAL A 349 -1.64 -17.02 -12.50
CA VAL A 349 -1.23 -16.22 -11.32
C VAL A 349 -0.85 -17.20 -10.20
N PRO A 350 0.37 -17.14 -9.64
CA PRO A 350 0.77 -18.04 -8.55
C PRO A 350 -0.14 -17.91 -7.31
N SER A 351 -0.47 -19.05 -6.72
CA SER A 351 -1.33 -19.15 -5.55
C SER A 351 -0.62 -18.76 -4.24
N VAL A 352 -1.37 -18.09 -3.35
CA VAL A 352 -0.92 -17.71 -2.00
C VAL A 352 -0.51 -18.97 -1.21
N PRO A 353 0.53 -18.93 -0.36
CA PRO A 353 0.93 -20.07 0.47
C PRO A 353 -0.19 -20.57 1.40
N PRO A 354 -0.37 -21.89 1.57
CA PRO A 354 -1.39 -22.43 2.47
C PRO A 354 -1.09 -22.12 3.94
N ALA A 355 -2.13 -21.94 4.75
CA ALA A 355 -2.02 -21.44 6.12
C ALA A 355 -1.06 -22.25 7.02
N GLY A 356 -1.08 -23.59 6.93
CA GLY A 356 -0.16 -24.45 7.69
C GLY A 356 1.31 -24.33 7.29
N LEU A 357 1.60 -23.85 6.06
CA LEU A 357 2.96 -23.55 5.63
C LEU A 357 3.44 -22.19 6.19
N LEU A 358 2.53 -21.21 6.32
CA LEU A 358 2.80 -19.94 7.00
C LEU A 358 3.02 -20.15 8.51
N GLU A 359 2.23 -21.02 9.13
CA GLU A 359 2.42 -21.45 10.52
C GLU A 359 3.78 -22.15 10.71
N ALA A 360 4.13 -23.11 9.85
CA ALA A 360 5.45 -23.73 9.85
C ALA A 360 6.58 -22.71 9.66
N ALA A 361 6.45 -21.78 8.70
CA ALA A 361 7.42 -20.72 8.44
C ALA A 361 7.64 -19.77 9.65
N SER A 362 6.63 -19.61 10.52
CA SER A 362 6.74 -18.79 11.73
C SER A 362 7.66 -19.42 12.79
N ALA A 363 7.83 -20.76 12.79
CA ALA A 363 8.70 -21.51 13.69
C ALA A 363 10.20 -21.44 13.31
N GLY A 364 10.59 -20.54 12.39
CA GLY A 364 11.98 -20.41 11.94
C GLY A 364 12.98 -20.10 13.07
N ALA A 365 12.53 -19.41 14.11
CA ALA A 365 13.29 -19.17 15.33
C ALA A 365 13.69 -20.45 16.08
N ASP A 366 12.86 -21.49 16.02
CA ASP A 366 13.04 -22.75 16.75
C ASP A 366 14.03 -23.68 16.02
N TRP A 367 14.09 -23.63 14.69
CA TRP A 367 15.08 -24.40 13.92
C TRP A 367 16.51 -23.90 14.17
N VAL A 368 16.68 -22.57 14.24
CA VAL A 368 17.96 -21.95 14.62
C VAL A 368 18.33 -22.38 16.04
N ALA A 369 17.41 -22.22 16.99
CA ALA A 369 17.64 -22.61 18.39
C ALA A 369 18.00 -24.09 18.55
N ALA A 370 17.32 -25.01 17.85
CA ALA A 370 17.59 -26.45 17.91
C ALA A 370 18.98 -26.83 17.37
N ILE A 371 19.50 -26.09 16.38
CA ILE A 371 20.88 -26.28 15.88
C ILE A 371 21.88 -25.67 16.88
N GLU A 372 21.59 -24.49 17.42
CA GLU A 372 22.45 -23.80 18.39
C GLU A 372 22.53 -24.53 19.75
N GLU A 373 21.47 -25.23 20.18
CA GLU A 373 21.45 -26.05 21.40
C GLU A 373 22.45 -27.23 21.35
N VAL A 374 22.84 -27.68 20.16
CA VAL A 374 23.84 -28.75 19.99
C VAL A 374 25.26 -28.23 20.14
N ILE A 375 25.53 -26.97 19.79
CA ILE A 375 26.86 -26.35 19.86
C ILE A 375 27.53 -26.48 21.25
N PRO A 376 26.89 -26.11 22.38
CA PRO A 376 27.49 -26.30 23.71
C PRO A 376 27.61 -27.76 24.13
N LYS A 377 26.77 -28.66 23.63
CA LYS A 377 26.86 -30.11 23.89
C LYS A 377 28.06 -30.73 23.17
N LEU A 378 28.38 -30.27 21.96
CA LEU A 378 29.57 -30.68 21.23
C LEU A 378 30.86 -30.19 21.91
N THR A 379 30.89 -28.98 22.47
CA THR A 379 32.08 -28.49 23.17
C THR A 379 32.33 -29.24 24.48
N THR A 380 31.29 -29.66 25.21
CA THR A 380 31.45 -30.59 26.35
C THR A 380 31.85 -32.00 25.92
N ASN A 381 31.35 -32.49 24.78
CA ASN A 381 31.64 -33.82 24.25
C ASN A 381 32.92 -33.88 23.38
N GLY A 382 33.82 -32.89 23.51
CA GLY A 382 35.12 -32.89 22.83
C GLY A 382 35.08 -32.72 21.30
N GLY A 383 33.94 -32.33 20.74
CA GLY A 383 33.74 -32.18 19.28
C GLY A 383 33.21 -33.42 18.57
N HIS A 384 32.61 -34.36 19.31
CA HIS A 384 31.93 -35.56 18.78
C HIS A 384 30.41 -35.45 18.84
N ILE A 385 29.73 -35.82 17.74
CA ILE A 385 28.25 -35.80 17.65
C ILE A 385 27.65 -37.19 17.89
N ASP A 386 26.68 -37.26 18.79
CA ASP A 386 25.88 -38.46 19.04
C ASP A 386 24.64 -38.53 18.13
N GLY A 387 23.98 -39.69 18.11
CA GLY A 387 22.81 -39.92 17.25
C GLY A 387 21.57 -39.09 17.61
N LEU A 388 21.44 -38.61 18.85
CA LEU A 388 20.28 -37.83 19.29
C LEU A 388 20.39 -36.38 18.82
N ASN A 389 21.56 -35.77 19.03
CA ASN A 389 21.87 -34.43 18.55
C ASN A 389 21.95 -34.39 17.01
N LEU A 390 22.44 -35.46 16.37
CA LEU A 390 22.40 -35.60 14.91
C LEU A 390 20.96 -35.63 14.38
N ALA A 391 20.06 -36.37 15.04
CA ALA A 391 18.64 -36.43 14.67
C ALA A 391 17.92 -35.08 14.90
N LEU A 392 18.25 -34.36 15.98
CA LEU A 392 17.71 -33.02 16.26
C LEU A 392 18.09 -32.03 15.14
N VAL A 393 19.34 -32.05 14.68
CA VAL A 393 19.81 -31.20 13.57
C VAL A 393 19.17 -31.62 12.24
N ALA A 394 19.04 -32.93 11.98
CA ALA A 394 18.38 -33.43 10.77
C ALA A 394 16.92 -32.96 10.69
N ASP A 395 16.15 -33.09 11.78
CA ASP A 395 14.76 -32.61 11.86
C ASP A 395 14.65 -31.09 11.74
N ALA A 396 15.52 -30.31 12.41
CA ALA A 396 15.55 -28.86 12.27
C ALA A 396 15.83 -28.41 10.82
N LEU A 397 16.78 -29.07 10.14
CA LEU A 397 17.08 -28.82 8.72
C LEU A 397 15.96 -29.29 7.79
N GLN A 398 15.27 -30.41 8.09
CA GLN A 398 14.15 -30.90 7.30
C GLN A 398 12.93 -29.96 7.43
N ARG A 399 12.62 -29.48 8.64
CA ARG A 399 11.56 -28.49 8.88
C ARG A 399 11.88 -27.15 8.20
N ALA A 400 13.13 -26.68 8.31
CA ALA A 400 13.59 -25.50 7.57
C ALA A 400 13.48 -25.69 6.04
N GLY A 401 13.97 -26.82 5.52
CA GLY A 401 13.87 -27.19 4.11
C GLY A 401 12.42 -27.28 3.60
N GLY A 402 11.46 -27.56 4.48
CA GLY A 402 10.04 -27.60 4.15
C GLY A 402 9.35 -26.24 4.04
N ALA A 403 9.96 -25.14 4.50
CA ALA A 403 9.30 -23.83 4.59
C ALA A 403 10.19 -22.60 4.27
N TRP A 404 11.50 -22.78 4.03
CA TRP A 404 12.47 -21.68 3.83
C TRP A 404 12.13 -20.69 2.71
N CYS A 405 11.36 -21.11 1.69
CA CYS A 405 10.94 -20.23 0.60
C CYS A 405 10.00 -19.11 1.08
N VAL A 406 9.29 -19.36 2.19
CA VAL A 406 8.38 -18.40 2.85
C VAL A 406 9.10 -17.70 4.00
N SER A 407 9.93 -18.41 4.76
CA SER A 407 10.69 -17.87 5.91
C SER A 407 12.06 -17.28 5.51
N ILE A 408 12.09 -16.39 4.50
CA ILE A 408 13.34 -15.98 3.81
C ILE A 408 14.40 -15.41 4.77
N GLY A 409 14.00 -14.65 5.81
CA GLY A 409 14.95 -14.12 6.81
C GLY A 409 15.75 -15.21 7.54
N TYR A 410 15.06 -16.28 7.98
CA TYR A 410 15.69 -17.38 8.71
C TYR A 410 16.59 -18.28 7.83
N ARG A 411 16.47 -18.23 6.49
CA ARG A 411 17.33 -18.98 5.54
C ARG A 411 18.83 -18.78 5.85
N ALA A 412 19.22 -17.52 6.06
CA ALA A 412 20.61 -17.15 6.34
C ALA A 412 21.04 -17.50 7.78
N GLU A 413 20.10 -17.48 8.74
CA GLU A 413 20.38 -17.78 10.15
C GLU A 413 20.56 -19.28 10.39
N VAL A 414 19.67 -20.12 9.87
CA VAL A 414 19.80 -21.60 9.93
C VAL A 414 21.09 -22.06 9.25
N THR A 415 21.41 -21.50 8.08
CA THR A 415 22.67 -21.80 7.37
C THR A 415 23.90 -21.36 8.18
N ARG A 416 23.85 -20.19 8.83
CA ARG A 416 24.92 -19.70 9.71
C ARG A 416 25.09 -20.59 10.94
N ALA A 417 23.99 -20.96 11.61
CA ALA A 417 24.01 -21.85 12.77
C ALA A 417 24.63 -23.21 12.40
N PHE A 418 24.27 -23.77 11.24
CA PHE A 418 24.86 -25.02 10.74
C PHE A 418 26.36 -24.89 10.40
N VAL A 419 26.79 -23.78 9.81
CA VAL A 419 28.22 -23.49 9.56
C VAL A 419 29.00 -23.23 10.87
N THR A 420 28.36 -22.75 11.93
CA THR A 420 28.96 -22.67 13.27
C THR A 420 29.02 -24.05 13.94
N LEU A 421 27.99 -24.88 13.74
CA LEU A 421 27.95 -26.26 14.23
C LEU A 421 29.09 -27.10 13.64
N THR A 422 29.28 -27.09 12.32
CA THR A 422 30.41 -27.79 11.67
C THR A 422 31.74 -27.33 12.27
N LYS A 423 31.89 -26.03 12.56
CA LYS A 423 33.12 -25.46 13.13
C LYS A 423 33.48 -25.96 14.53
N THR A 424 32.56 -26.63 15.24
CA THR A 424 32.85 -27.29 16.54
C THR A 424 33.26 -28.76 16.44
N LEU A 425 33.04 -29.43 15.31
CA LEU A 425 33.39 -30.85 15.14
C LEU A 425 34.91 -31.04 14.98
N ARG A 426 35.39 -32.22 15.41
CA ARG A 426 36.83 -32.57 15.34
C ARG A 426 37.16 -33.85 14.57
N SER A 427 36.16 -34.67 14.22
CA SER A 427 36.36 -35.97 13.55
C SER A 427 35.88 -35.97 12.09
N SER A 428 36.68 -36.56 11.20
CA SER A 428 36.32 -36.82 9.80
C SER A 428 35.02 -37.63 9.65
N ASP A 429 34.80 -38.59 10.54
CA ASP A 429 33.58 -39.41 10.54
C ASP A 429 32.35 -38.62 11.01
N ASP A 430 32.54 -37.67 11.93
CA ASP A 430 31.44 -36.83 12.44
C ASP A 430 31.07 -35.73 11.44
N PHE A 431 32.05 -35.17 10.71
CA PHE A 431 31.78 -34.36 9.52
C PHE A 431 30.96 -35.13 8.48
N ARG A 432 31.31 -36.39 8.21
CA ARG A 432 30.56 -37.24 7.25
C ARG A 432 29.13 -37.50 7.72
N LYS A 433 28.92 -37.90 8.98
CA LYS A 433 27.58 -38.06 9.58
C LYS A 433 26.75 -36.78 9.46
N LEU A 434 27.34 -35.62 9.78
CA LEU A 434 26.63 -34.35 9.76
C LEU A 434 26.25 -33.91 8.33
N MET A 435 27.12 -34.11 7.34
CA MET A 435 26.76 -33.85 5.93
C MET A 435 25.69 -34.84 5.43
N GLN A 436 25.72 -36.09 5.87
CA GLN A 436 24.68 -37.09 5.56
C GLN A 436 23.32 -36.74 6.18
N ALA A 437 23.31 -36.09 7.34
CA ALA A 437 22.10 -35.58 8.00
C ALA A 437 21.54 -34.29 7.36
N VAL A 438 22.26 -33.63 6.43
CA VAL A 438 21.66 -32.55 5.63
C VAL A 438 20.60 -33.18 4.71
N PRO A 439 19.35 -32.70 4.71
CA PRO A 439 18.24 -33.38 4.04
C PRO A 439 18.38 -33.35 2.51
N GLY A 440 17.55 -34.17 1.84
CA GLY A 440 17.56 -34.29 0.38
C GLY A 440 18.51 -35.36 -0.18
N SER A 441 18.95 -36.32 0.64
CA SER A 441 19.39 -37.63 0.16
C SER A 441 18.18 -38.54 -0.07
N ASP A 442 18.30 -39.49 -1.00
CA ASP A 442 17.30 -40.56 -1.20
C ASP A 442 17.59 -41.80 -0.33
N VAL A 443 18.54 -41.66 0.61
CA VAL A 443 18.87 -42.68 1.61
C VAL A 443 17.93 -42.44 2.81
N PRO A 444 17.00 -43.35 3.13
CA PRO A 444 16.08 -43.15 4.24
C PRO A 444 16.85 -43.16 5.57
N ILE A 445 16.94 -42.00 6.21
CA ILE A 445 17.35 -41.90 7.61
C ILE A 445 16.34 -42.72 8.42
N ALA A 446 16.82 -43.59 9.32
CA ALA A 446 16.01 -44.63 9.97
C ALA A 446 14.81 -44.12 10.80
N SER A 447 14.71 -42.80 11.04
CA SER A 447 13.59 -42.12 11.70
C SER A 447 12.52 -41.56 10.74
N ALA A 448 12.82 -41.33 9.45
CA ALA A 448 11.98 -40.55 8.54
C ALA A 448 10.92 -41.38 7.78
N SER A 449 11.16 -42.69 7.64
CA SER A 449 10.47 -43.62 6.71
C SER A 449 8.92 -43.71 6.81
N ALA A 450 8.29 -43.17 7.85
CA ALA A 450 6.84 -43.20 8.05
C ALA A 450 6.12 -41.89 7.69
N ASN A 451 6.84 -40.76 7.64
CA ASN A 451 6.26 -39.43 7.39
C ASN A 451 6.56 -38.88 5.99
N ASP A 452 7.71 -39.22 5.39
CA ASP A 452 8.09 -38.70 4.05
C ASP A 452 7.06 -39.05 2.96
N ALA A 453 6.34 -40.17 3.10
CA ALA A 453 5.25 -40.58 2.21
C ALA A 453 4.05 -39.61 2.20
N LYS A 454 3.92 -38.75 3.22
CA LYS A 454 2.86 -37.73 3.33
C LYS A 454 3.30 -36.34 2.85
N ILE A 455 4.59 -36.14 2.57
CA ILE A 455 5.12 -34.83 2.17
C ILE A 455 4.78 -34.59 0.68
N PRO A 456 4.14 -33.47 0.31
CA PRO A 456 3.88 -33.12 -1.09
C PRO A 456 5.16 -33.08 -1.94
N GLN A 457 5.05 -33.39 -3.24
CA GLN A 457 6.24 -33.48 -4.08
C GLN A 457 6.96 -32.14 -4.25
N TRP A 458 6.21 -31.03 -4.38
CA TRP A 458 6.81 -29.68 -4.40
C TRP A 458 7.63 -29.40 -3.13
N GLN A 459 7.15 -29.84 -1.96
CA GLN A 459 7.84 -29.65 -0.69
C GLN A 459 9.10 -30.52 -0.59
N ARG A 460 9.09 -31.74 -1.16
CA ARG A 460 10.31 -32.56 -1.32
C ARG A 460 11.34 -31.88 -2.22
N THR A 461 10.92 -31.18 -3.28
CA THR A 461 11.80 -30.34 -4.10
C THR A 461 12.39 -29.18 -3.30
N TRP A 462 11.59 -28.49 -2.47
CA TRP A 462 12.07 -27.42 -1.59
C TRP A 462 13.12 -27.91 -0.59
N ILE A 463 12.88 -29.08 0.04
CA ILE A 463 13.79 -29.72 0.99
C ILE A 463 15.12 -30.10 0.32
N ARG A 464 15.08 -30.72 -0.87
CA ARG A 464 16.27 -31.04 -1.66
C ARG A 464 17.06 -29.79 -2.07
N ALA A 465 16.38 -28.73 -2.50
CA ALA A 465 17.02 -27.47 -2.88
C ALA A 465 17.68 -26.75 -1.68
N PHE A 466 17.04 -26.77 -0.52
CA PHE A 466 17.63 -26.29 0.73
C PHE A 466 18.90 -27.06 1.10
N GLY A 467 18.84 -28.40 1.08
CA GLY A 467 19.98 -29.26 1.36
C GLY A 467 21.16 -29.03 0.41
N ALA A 468 20.89 -28.89 -0.88
CA ALA A 468 21.90 -28.54 -1.89
C ALA A 468 22.56 -27.18 -1.60
N GLY A 469 21.79 -26.16 -1.23
CA GLY A 469 22.29 -24.85 -0.83
C GLY A 469 23.16 -24.91 0.44
N VAL A 470 22.73 -25.64 1.48
CA VAL A 470 23.50 -25.83 2.71
C VAL A 470 24.82 -26.56 2.43
N LEU A 471 24.79 -27.68 1.70
CA LEU A 471 26.01 -28.41 1.31
C LEU A 471 26.99 -27.51 0.53
N ALA A 472 26.50 -26.71 -0.41
CA ALA A 472 27.34 -25.80 -1.19
C ALA A 472 28.01 -24.71 -0.36
N THR A 473 27.34 -24.18 0.68
CA THR A 473 27.98 -23.21 1.59
C THR A 473 29.12 -23.82 2.40
N VAL A 474 28.99 -25.07 2.87
CA VAL A 474 30.08 -25.77 3.56
C VAL A 474 31.18 -26.21 2.57
N ALA A 475 30.80 -26.64 1.36
CA ALA A 475 31.73 -27.05 0.31
C ALA A 475 32.61 -25.91 -0.23
N LEU A 476 32.19 -24.65 -0.09
CA LEU A 476 32.96 -23.47 -0.49
C LEU A 476 33.56 -22.67 0.69
N ASP A 477 33.31 -23.06 1.95
CA ASP A 477 33.98 -22.46 3.10
C ASP A 477 35.46 -22.89 3.16
N SER A 478 36.37 -21.95 2.84
CA SER A 478 37.81 -22.18 2.84
C SER A 478 38.43 -22.26 4.25
N SER A 479 37.70 -21.89 5.31
CA SER A 479 38.20 -21.91 6.69
C SER A 479 38.31 -23.32 7.28
N GLN A 480 37.63 -24.32 6.72
CA GLN A 480 37.69 -25.71 7.19
C GLN A 480 37.74 -26.73 6.03
N PRO A 481 38.94 -27.17 5.59
CA PRO A 481 39.07 -28.08 4.45
C PRO A 481 38.48 -29.47 4.70
N ALA A 482 38.39 -29.94 5.96
CA ALA A 482 37.83 -31.25 6.30
C ALA A 482 36.30 -31.30 6.12
N SER A 483 35.57 -30.31 6.63
CA SER A 483 34.11 -30.21 6.41
C SER A 483 33.79 -29.92 4.95
N ALA A 484 34.57 -29.06 4.29
CA ALA A 484 34.41 -28.79 2.86
C ALA A 484 34.65 -30.05 2.01
N SER A 485 35.60 -30.91 2.38
CA SER A 485 35.82 -32.21 1.73
C SER A 485 34.63 -33.16 1.93
N ALA A 486 34.08 -33.27 3.15
CA ALA A 486 32.90 -34.09 3.40
C ALA A 486 31.66 -33.59 2.64
N ALA A 487 31.45 -32.27 2.59
CA ALA A 487 30.34 -31.65 1.87
C ALA A 487 30.43 -31.89 0.35
N ARG A 488 31.64 -31.75 -0.24
CA ARG A 488 31.88 -32.03 -1.67
C ARG A 488 31.64 -33.49 -2.02
N GLU A 489 32.00 -34.43 -1.15
CA GLU A 489 31.74 -35.86 -1.38
C GLU A 489 30.24 -36.18 -1.31
N GLU A 490 29.51 -35.62 -0.34
CA GLU A 490 28.04 -35.76 -0.31
C GLU A 490 27.35 -35.09 -1.52
N MET A 491 27.83 -33.94 -1.99
CA MET A 491 27.35 -33.35 -3.26
C MET A 491 27.63 -34.29 -4.45
N ARG A 492 28.82 -34.90 -4.52
CA ARG A 492 29.20 -35.85 -5.57
C ARG A 492 28.33 -37.12 -5.55
N LEU A 493 28.05 -37.66 -4.36
CA LEU A 493 27.17 -38.83 -4.17
C LEU A 493 25.71 -38.52 -4.55
N ARG A 494 25.25 -37.29 -4.31
CA ARG A 494 23.89 -36.81 -4.65
C ARG A 494 23.77 -36.23 -6.07
N LEU A 495 24.83 -36.30 -6.88
CA LEU A 495 24.94 -35.71 -8.21
C LEU A 495 24.67 -34.19 -8.28
N ILE A 496 24.85 -33.47 -7.16
CA ILE A 496 24.67 -32.02 -7.06
C ILE A 496 25.93 -31.34 -7.65
N PRO A 497 25.80 -30.51 -8.70
CA PRO A 497 26.95 -29.81 -9.27
C PRO A 497 27.60 -28.88 -8.24
N ILE A 498 28.91 -29.04 -8.03
CA ILE A 498 29.70 -28.15 -7.15
C ILE A 498 29.93 -26.83 -7.90
N PRO A 499 29.47 -25.67 -7.38
CA PRO A 499 29.67 -24.39 -8.06
C PRO A 499 31.16 -24.04 -8.21
N SER A 500 31.54 -23.55 -9.39
CA SER A 500 32.93 -23.26 -9.76
C SER A 500 33.17 -21.78 -10.04
N GLY A 501 34.40 -21.31 -9.80
CA GLY A 501 34.78 -19.90 -9.95
C GLY A 501 34.44 -19.04 -8.73
N VAL A 502 34.31 -17.73 -8.94
CA VAL A 502 33.97 -16.75 -7.88
C VAL A 502 32.46 -16.68 -7.72
N VAL A 503 31.92 -17.39 -6.73
CA VAL A 503 30.48 -17.49 -6.48
C VAL A 503 30.08 -16.55 -5.34
N THR A 504 29.18 -15.60 -5.62
CA THR A 504 28.74 -14.58 -4.66
C THR A 504 27.77 -15.09 -3.60
N ASP A 505 26.91 -16.06 -3.95
CA ASP A 505 26.00 -16.75 -3.02
C ASP A 505 26.04 -18.27 -3.33
N PRO A 506 26.87 -19.04 -2.60
CA PRO A 506 26.94 -20.51 -2.73
C PRO A 506 25.61 -21.21 -2.51
N PHE A 507 24.78 -20.71 -1.58
CA PHE A 507 23.47 -21.30 -1.30
C PHE A 507 22.55 -21.13 -2.51
N ALA A 508 22.40 -19.89 -3.00
CA ALA A 508 21.53 -19.59 -4.13
C ALA A 508 21.96 -20.34 -5.40
N SER A 509 23.26 -20.46 -5.65
CA SER A 509 23.78 -21.18 -6.82
C SER A 509 23.31 -22.66 -6.83
N ALA A 510 23.59 -23.42 -5.78
CA ALA A 510 23.23 -24.84 -5.73
C ALA A 510 21.72 -25.07 -5.56
N ALA A 511 21.03 -24.24 -4.77
CA ALA A 511 19.57 -24.33 -4.63
C ALA A 511 18.86 -24.07 -5.97
N THR A 512 19.29 -23.07 -6.74
CA THR A 512 18.74 -22.77 -8.08
C THR A 512 18.97 -23.91 -9.05
N VAL A 513 20.17 -24.51 -9.06
CA VAL A 513 20.48 -25.69 -9.88
C VAL A 513 19.61 -26.89 -9.50
N GLN A 514 19.37 -27.13 -8.21
CA GLN A 514 18.52 -28.23 -7.74
C GLN A 514 17.03 -28.01 -8.07
N ILE A 515 16.56 -26.76 -8.09
CA ILE A 515 15.21 -26.40 -8.56
C ILE A 515 15.11 -26.63 -10.07
N ALA A 516 16.08 -26.15 -10.85
CA ALA A 516 16.13 -26.38 -12.30
C ALA A 516 16.12 -27.89 -12.66
N ALA A 517 16.84 -28.71 -11.89
CA ALA A 517 16.85 -30.17 -12.05
C ALA A 517 15.49 -30.85 -11.76
N ALA A 518 14.58 -30.20 -11.02
CA ALA A 518 13.23 -30.70 -10.77
C ALA A 518 12.21 -30.29 -11.85
N ALA A 519 12.56 -29.35 -12.75
CA ALA A 519 11.65 -28.84 -13.77
C ALA A 519 11.17 -29.90 -14.79
N PRO A 520 12.00 -30.87 -15.26
CA PRO A 520 11.55 -31.93 -16.17
C PRO A 520 10.42 -32.79 -15.59
N ALA A 521 10.56 -33.19 -14.32
CA ALA A 521 9.56 -34.00 -13.63
C ALA A 521 8.24 -33.21 -13.42
N LEU A 522 8.33 -31.92 -13.08
CA LEU A 522 7.15 -31.07 -12.96
C LEU A 522 6.45 -30.88 -14.32
N ALA A 523 7.20 -30.63 -15.40
CA ALA A 523 6.65 -30.47 -16.74
C ALA A 523 5.98 -31.76 -17.24
N GLU A 524 6.58 -32.92 -16.99
CA GLU A 524 5.96 -34.23 -17.25
C GLU A 524 4.66 -34.43 -16.45
N GLN A 525 4.64 -34.05 -15.16
CA GLN A 525 3.44 -34.22 -14.34
C GLN A 525 2.32 -33.24 -14.71
N LEU A 526 2.65 -32.01 -15.12
CA LEU A 526 1.71 -31.04 -15.71
C LEU A 526 1.22 -31.45 -17.11
N ALA A 527 1.95 -32.33 -17.81
CA ALA A 527 1.55 -32.90 -19.10
C ALA A 527 0.62 -34.11 -18.98
N LEU A 528 0.65 -34.77 -17.82
CA LEU A 528 -0.10 -35.99 -17.50
C LEU A 528 -1.25 -35.72 -16.51
N ASP A 529 -1.55 -34.44 -16.24
CA ASP A 529 -2.54 -33.97 -15.24
C ASP A 529 -2.37 -34.60 -13.83
N THR A 530 -1.13 -34.95 -13.48
CA THR A 530 -0.75 -35.50 -12.15
C THR A 530 -0.15 -34.46 -11.20
N ALA A 531 0.22 -33.29 -11.72
CA ALA A 531 0.52 -32.08 -10.96
C ALA A 531 -0.37 -30.92 -11.42
N THR A 532 -0.49 -29.89 -10.59
CA THR A 532 -1.42 -28.77 -10.77
C THR A 532 -0.70 -27.43 -10.93
N LEU A 533 -1.45 -26.38 -11.26
CA LEU A 533 -0.93 -25.01 -11.21
C LEU A 533 -0.58 -24.54 -9.78
N GLU A 534 -0.99 -25.24 -8.71
CA GLU A 534 -0.42 -25.00 -7.38
C GLU A 534 1.01 -25.53 -7.29
N ASP A 535 1.31 -26.75 -7.76
CA ASP A 535 2.68 -27.29 -7.81
C ASP A 535 3.60 -26.37 -8.63
N ALA A 536 3.10 -25.84 -9.75
CA ALA A 536 3.77 -24.81 -10.54
C ALA A 536 3.96 -23.49 -9.75
N SER A 537 2.98 -23.08 -8.93
CA SER A 537 3.12 -21.93 -8.02
C SER A 537 4.25 -22.14 -7.02
N ARG A 538 4.36 -23.34 -6.42
CA ARG A 538 5.39 -23.68 -5.43
C ARG A 538 6.78 -23.82 -6.06
N PHE A 539 6.88 -24.22 -7.33
CA PHE A 539 8.13 -24.16 -8.09
C PHE A 539 8.58 -22.71 -8.31
N VAL A 540 7.66 -21.84 -8.76
CA VAL A 540 7.91 -20.40 -8.95
C VAL A 540 8.32 -19.71 -7.64
N GLU A 541 7.69 -20.07 -6.53
CA GLU A 541 8.00 -19.58 -5.19
C GLU A 541 9.44 -19.94 -4.77
N ALA A 542 9.83 -21.21 -4.90
CA ALA A 542 11.20 -21.64 -4.63
C ALA A 542 12.24 -20.97 -5.56
N MET A 543 11.94 -20.83 -6.84
CA MET A 543 12.83 -20.13 -7.80
C MET A 543 13.08 -18.68 -7.38
N ASN A 544 12.03 -17.96 -6.94
CA ASN A 544 12.17 -16.57 -6.49
C ASN A 544 12.89 -16.46 -5.13
N ALA A 545 12.72 -17.42 -4.21
CA ALA A 545 13.38 -17.42 -2.90
C ALA A 545 14.85 -17.92 -2.95
N ALA A 546 15.20 -18.76 -3.93
CA ALA A 546 16.56 -19.22 -4.16
C ALA A 546 17.43 -18.09 -4.72
N ALA A 547 17.00 -17.54 -5.87
CA ALA A 547 17.86 -16.79 -6.77
C ALA A 547 18.06 -15.32 -6.35
N THR A 548 19.17 -15.07 -5.66
CA THR A 548 19.61 -13.74 -5.20
C THR A 548 20.15 -12.84 -6.33
N THR A 549 20.24 -13.34 -7.57
CA THR A 549 20.60 -12.56 -8.77
C THR A 549 19.62 -12.81 -9.91
N SER A 550 19.53 -11.85 -10.85
CA SER A 550 18.73 -12.00 -12.08
C SER A 550 19.18 -13.19 -12.92
N ALA A 551 20.50 -13.39 -13.08
CA ALA A 551 21.08 -14.48 -13.85
C ALA A 551 20.64 -15.87 -13.35
N LEU A 552 20.57 -16.09 -12.03
CA LEU A 552 20.08 -17.34 -11.45
C LEU A 552 18.59 -17.55 -11.75
N ARG A 553 17.75 -16.49 -11.70
CA ARG A 553 16.33 -16.58 -12.11
C ARG A 553 16.21 -16.94 -13.59
N THR A 554 16.98 -16.29 -14.46
CA THR A 554 17.00 -16.58 -15.91
C THR A 554 17.42 -18.03 -16.17
N GLN A 555 18.45 -18.55 -15.48
CA GLN A 555 18.90 -19.93 -15.62
C GLN A 555 17.80 -20.95 -15.25
N ALA A 556 17.10 -20.76 -14.13
CA ALA A 556 16.00 -21.63 -13.72
C ALA A 556 14.78 -21.53 -14.65
N ALA A 557 14.43 -20.33 -15.11
CA ALA A 557 13.34 -20.14 -16.06
C ALA A 557 13.65 -20.77 -17.44
N LEU A 558 14.88 -20.65 -17.94
CA LEU A 558 15.31 -21.33 -19.18
C LEU A 558 15.23 -22.85 -19.05
N ALA A 559 15.65 -23.42 -17.92
CA ALA A 559 15.52 -24.85 -17.65
C ALA A 559 14.05 -25.31 -17.56
N ALA A 560 13.15 -24.46 -17.04
CA ALA A 560 11.72 -24.73 -17.01
C ALA A 560 11.07 -24.67 -18.41
N VAL A 561 11.49 -23.74 -19.28
CA VAL A 561 11.05 -23.71 -20.70
C VAL A 561 11.55 -24.95 -21.44
N ASP A 562 12.83 -25.30 -21.31
CA ASP A 562 13.41 -26.51 -21.93
C ASP A 562 12.66 -27.79 -21.49
N ALA A 563 12.38 -27.92 -20.19
CA ALA A 563 11.55 -28.98 -19.65
C ALA A 563 10.14 -29.04 -20.28
N CYS A 564 9.46 -27.90 -20.43
CA CYS A 564 8.15 -27.84 -21.07
C CYS A 564 8.20 -28.24 -22.56
N LEU A 565 9.28 -27.90 -23.27
CA LEU A 565 9.48 -28.29 -24.66
C LEU A 565 9.77 -29.79 -24.83
N ARG A 566 10.34 -30.46 -23.81
CA ARG A 566 10.71 -31.90 -23.83
C ARG A 566 9.71 -32.86 -23.18
N ALA A 567 8.83 -32.41 -22.29
CA ALA A 567 7.84 -33.25 -21.60
C ALA A 567 6.92 -34.03 -22.56
N PRO A 568 6.18 -35.08 -22.13
CA PRO A 568 5.03 -35.58 -22.89
C PRO A 568 3.92 -34.50 -23.08
N GLY A 569 2.80 -34.86 -23.70
CA GLY A 569 1.60 -34.00 -23.81
C GLY A 569 1.52 -33.08 -25.04
N ALA A 570 0.42 -32.31 -25.13
CA ALA A 570 0.09 -31.41 -26.23
C ALA A 570 0.31 -29.94 -25.82
N LEU A 571 0.97 -29.14 -26.67
CA LEU A 571 1.17 -27.69 -26.44
C LEU A 571 0.25 -26.81 -27.32
N ASP A 572 -0.40 -27.40 -28.32
CA ASP A 572 -1.33 -26.75 -29.26
C ASP A 572 -2.72 -26.47 -28.66
N LYS A 573 -2.93 -26.82 -27.37
CA LYS A 573 -4.22 -26.77 -26.66
C LYS A 573 -4.04 -26.10 -25.29
N PRO A 574 -5.05 -25.40 -24.77
CA PRO A 574 -4.98 -24.83 -23.43
C PRO A 574 -4.87 -25.94 -22.37
N GLY A 575 -3.94 -25.78 -21.42
CA GLY A 575 -3.68 -26.76 -20.36
C GLY A 575 -2.54 -26.29 -19.44
N ALA A 576 -2.40 -26.91 -18.27
CA ALA A 576 -1.51 -26.45 -17.21
C ALA A 576 -0.03 -26.34 -17.64
N LEU A 577 0.43 -27.25 -18.51
CA LEU A 577 1.77 -27.20 -19.10
C LEU A 577 2.00 -25.94 -19.96
N VAL A 578 1.01 -25.53 -20.76
CA VAL A 578 1.13 -24.34 -21.63
C VAL A 578 1.01 -23.05 -20.83
N ASP A 579 0.20 -23.04 -19.77
CA ASP A 579 0.16 -21.94 -18.81
C ASP A 579 1.48 -21.76 -18.05
N PHE A 580 2.12 -22.88 -17.66
CA PHE A 580 3.43 -22.85 -17.02
C PHE A 580 4.54 -22.41 -18.00
N LEU A 581 4.51 -22.87 -19.24
CA LEU A 581 5.39 -22.41 -20.32
C LEU A 581 5.23 -20.90 -20.57
N GLY A 582 4.00 -20.41 -20.78
CA GLY A 582 3.71 -19.00 -21.01
C GLY A 582 4.15 -18.12 -19.85
N TYR A 583 3.91 -18.56 -18.61
CA TYR A 583 4.40 -17.87 -17.41
C TYR A 583 5.93 -17.82 -17.32
N MET A 584 6.62 -18.89 -17.72
CA MET A 584 8.10 -18.93 -17.74
C MET A 584 8.68 -18.05 -18.85
N LEU A 585 8.05 -18.00 -20.03
CA LEU A 585 8.43 -17.06 -21.09
C LEU A 585 8.28 -15.60 -20.62
N HIS A 586 7.20 -15.26 -19.93
CA HIS A 586 7.00 -13.94 -19.29
C HIS A 586 8.03 -13.58 -18.20
N ARG A 587 8.87 -14.53 -17.75
CA ARG A 587 9.99 -14.29 -16.83
C ARG A 587 11.35 -14.14 -17.53
N LEU A 588 11.41 -14.32 -18.84
CA LEU A 588 12.61 -14.17 -19.66
C LEU A 588 12.61 -12.83 -20.40
N ASP A 589 13.77 -12.20 -20.51
CA ASP A 589 13.94 -10.95 -21.23
C ASP A 589 14.51 -11.18 -22.62
N PHE A 590 13.64 -11.09 -23.62
CA PHE A 590 13.97 -11.17 -25.03
C PHE A 590 14.39 -9.81 -25.63
N ASN A 591 14.25 -8.70 -24.90
CA ASN A 591 14.60 -7.34 -25.35
C ASN A 591 16.01 -6.90 -24.89
N SER A 592 16.85 -7.87 -24.51
CA SER A 592 18.27 -7.79 -24.11
C SER A 592 18.65 -6.86 -22.95
N ARG A 593 17.68 -6.27 -22.25
CA ARG A 593 17.81 -5.33 -21.12
C ARG A 593 18.48 -5.95 -19.88
N GLY A 594 18.43 -7.27 -19.74
CA GLY A 594 18.99 -8.04 -18.62
C GLY A 594 20.41 -8.56 -18.86
N ALA A 595 21.20 -8.64 -17.80
CA ALA A 595 22.59 -9.13 -17.76
C ALA A 595 22.80 -10.63 -18.13
N SER A 596 21.78 -11.30 -18.67
CA SER A 596 21.83 -12.68 -19.17
C SER A 596 21.16 -12.84 -20.54
N SER A 597 21.03 -11.73 -21.28
CA SER A 597 20.49 -11.68 -22.63
C SER A 597 21.12 -12.70 -23.58
N GLU A 598 22.44 -12.89 -23.51
CA GLU A 598 23.14 -13.86 -24.37
C GLU A 598 22.75 -15.30 -24.03
N THR A 599 22.49 -15.60 -22.75
CA THR A 599 22.02 -16.91 -22.30
C THR A 599 20.64 -17.21 -22.87
N VAL A 600 19.74 -16.21 -22.91
CA VAL A 600 18.39 -16.34 -23.51
C VAL A 600 18.49 -16.55 -25.03
N ARG A 601 19.28 -15.73 -25.73
CA ARG A 601 19.53 -15.86 -27.18
C ARG A 601 20.09 -17.24 -27.53
N ASN A 602 21.12 -17.68 -26.82
CA ASN A 602 21.81 -18.95 -27.10
C ASN A 602 20.91 -20.16 -26.78
N ALA A 603 20.08 -20.09 -25.73
CA ALA A 603 19.10 -21.13 -25.43
C ALA A 603 18.03 -21.23 -26.53
N LEU A 604 17.45 -20.10 -26.93
CA LEU A 604 16.45 -20.02 -28.01
C LEU A 604 16.99 -20.61 -29.33
N ALA A 605 18.22 -20.26 -29.70
CA ALA A 605 18.91 -20.83 -30.87
C ALA A 605 19.12 -22.35 -30.76
N SER A 606 19.50 -22.84 -29.57
CA SER A 606 19.73 -24.27 -29.35
C SER A 606 18.45 -25.11 -29.44
N TRP A 607 17.30 -24.60 -28.97
CA TRP A 607 16.02 -25.29 -29.06
C TRP A 607 15.55 -25.50 -30.51
N MET A 608 15.79 -24.52 -31.39
CA MET A 608 15.39 -24.61 -32.80
C MET A 608 16.10 -25.77 -33.53
N VAL A 609 17.41 -25.91 -33.31
CA VAL A 609 18.27 -26.92 -33.95
C VAL A 609 18.17 -28.29 -33.27
N ASP A 610 17.65 -28.37 -32.03
CA ASP A 610 17.51 -29.63 -31.31
C ASP A 610 16.48 -30.58 -31.96
N ARG A 611 16.99 -31.69 -32.50
CA ARG A 611 16.20 -32.75 -33.15
C ARG A 611 15.28 -33.50 -32.19
N SER A 612 15.53 -33.46 -30.89
CA SER A 612 14.70 -34.11 -29.87
C SER A 612 13.45 -33.31 -29.51
N ILE A 613 13.37 -32.01 -29.86
CA ILE A 613 12.18 -31.19 -29.68
C ILE A 613 11.29 -31.29 -30.93
N PRO A 614 10.02 -31.73 -30.84
CA PRO A 614 9.10 -31.82 -31.97
C PRO A 614 8.84 -30.47 -32.66
N VAL A 615 8.67 -30.48 -33.99
CA VAL A 615 8.44 -29.25 -34.80
C VAL A 615 7.20 -28.47 -34.32
N THR A 616 6.12 -29.19 -34.00
CA THR A 616 4.87 -28.61 -33.48
C THR A 616 5.05 -27.85 -32.18
N ARG A 617 6.06 -28.18 -31.37
CA ARG A 617 6.36 -27.46 -30.12
C ARG A 617 7.17 -26.20 -30.34
N LEU A 618 8.07 -26.22 -31.32
CA LEU A 618 8.77 -25.01 -31.77
C LEU A 618 7.82 -24.03 -32.48
N TRP A 619 6.83 -24.54 -33.22
CA TRP A 619 5.73 -23.72 -33.74
C TRP A 619 4.94 -23.04 -32.61
N VAL A 620 4.55 -23.76 -31.54
CA VAL A 620 3.89 -23.15 -30.38
C VAL A 620 4.80 -22.13 -29.69
N LEU A 621 6.06 -22.48 -29.40
CA LEU A 621 7.04 -21.56 -28.79
C LEU A 621 7.15 -20.25 -29.59
N THR A 622 7.39 -20.34 -30.89
CA THR A 622 7.54 -19.17 -31.76
C THR A 622 6.23 -18.38 -31.92
N SER A 623 5.06 -19.05 -31.83
CA SER A 623 3.76 -18.38 -31.78
C SER A 623 3.52 -17.60 -30.48
N LEU A 624 3.98 -18.10 -29.33
CA LEU A 624 3.85 -17.40 -28.03
C LEU A 624 4.72 -16.14 -27.96
N LEU A 625 5.91 -16.18 -28.60
CA LEU A 625 6.82 -15.04 -28.71
C LEU A 625 6.24 -13.92 -29.58
N ASP A 626 5.53 -14.27 -30.66
CA ASP A 626 4.81 -13.33 -31.54
C ASP A 626 3.56 -12.75 -30.88
N ALA A 627 2.67 -13.61 -30.34
CA ALA A 627 1.31 -13.20 -29.98
C ALA A 627 1.15 -12.52 -28.61
N ASP A 628 1.94 -12.90 -27.60
CA ASP A 628 1.66 -12.58 -26.18
C ASP A 628 2.74 -11.68 -25.55
N MET A 629 3.99 -11.81 -26.00
CA MET A 629 5.18 -11.30 -25.29
C MET A 629 5.58 -9.85 -25.63
N SER A 630 4.94 -9.19 -26.61
CA SER A 630 5.22 -7.81 -27.05
C SER A 630 6.69 -7.50 -27.44
N ILE A 631 7.39 -8.49 -28.01
CA ILE A 631 8.82 -8.42 -28.30
C ILE A 631 9.05 -7.56 -29.56
N ALA A 632 9.66 -6.38 -29.41
CA ALA A 632 9.68 -5.33 -30.44
C ALA A 632 10.49 -5.65 -31.72
N TRP A 633 11.27 -6.73 -31.71
CA TRP A 633 12.03 -7.25 -32.87
C TRP A 633 11.48 -8.56 -33.42
N TYR A 634 10.49 -9.16 -32.74
CA TYR A 634 9.85 -10.40 -33.15
C TYR A 634 8.64 -10.10 -34.04
N GLY A 635 8.28 -11.03 -34.92
CA GLY A 635 7.12 -10.90 -35.78
C GLY A 635 6.65 -12.24 -36.36
N PRO A 636 5.54 -12.22 -37.13
CA PRO A 636 4.90 -13.42 -37.67
C PRO A 636 5.72 -14.09 -38.79
N ASP A 637 6.78 -13.43 -39.25
CA ASP A 637 7.83 -13.96 -40.12
C ASP A 637 8.83 -14.86 -39.38
N LEU A 638 8.94 -14.76 -38.05
CA LEU A 638 9.75 -15.65 -37.20
C LEU A 638 8.93 -16.79 -36.57
N VAL A 639 7.76 -17.13 -37.13
CA VAL A 639 6.92 -18.26 -36.68
C VAL A 639 7.24 -19.51 -37.50
N LEU A 640 7.73 -20.56 -36.84
CA LEU A 640 8.17 -21.79 -37.52
C LEU A 640 6.98 -22.62 -38.01
N ALA A 641 6.96 -23.03 -39.28
CA ALA A 641 5.93 -23.90 -39.82
C ALA A 641 5.90 -25.28 -39.14
N THR A 642 4.70 -25.84 -38.92
CA THR A 642 4.50 -27.13 -38.21
C THR A 642 5.13 -28.34 -38.91
N ASN A 643 5.46 -28.22 -40.19
CA ASN A 643 6.13 -29.22 -41.03
C ASN A 643 7.57 -28.85 -41.40
N ALA A 644 8.18 -27.84 -40.76
CA ALA A 644 9.55 -27.43 -41.01
C ALA A 644 10.56 -28.56 -40.74
N ASP A 645 11.46 -28.77 -41.69
CA ASP A 645 12.58 -29.71 -41.60
C ASP A 645 13.79 -29.09 -40.87
N LEU A 646 14.90 -29.83 -40.80
CA LEU A 646 16.09 -29.35 -40.09
C LEU A 646 16.75 -28.14 -40.79
N PRO A 647 16.96 -28.11 -42.12
CA PRO A 647 17.41 -26.91 -42.83
C PRO A 647 16.52 -25.68 -42.58
N ALA A 648 15.20 -25.83 -42.57
CA ALA A 648 14.28 -24.72 -42.26
C ALA A 648 14.41 -24.23 -40.81
N ARG A 649 14.62 -25.14 -39.84
CA ARG A 649 14.91 -24.79 -38.44
C ARG A 649 16.25 -24.07 -38.27
N GLU A 650 17.28 -24.54 -38.96
CA GLU A 650 18.64 -23.97 -38.92
C GLU A 650 18.62 -22.54 -39.51
N ALA A 651 18.02 -22.36 -40.69
CA ALA A 651 17.83 -21.04 -41.31
C ALA A 651 16.97 -20.10 -40.45
N MET A 652 15.90 -20.60 -39.81
CA MET A 652 15.11 -19.80 -38.86
C MET A 652 15.93 -19.41 -37.63
N SER A 653 16.76 -20.32 -37.08
CA SER A 653 17.65 -20.03 -35.96
C SER A 653 18.68 -18.93 -36.31
N GLU A 654 19.27 -18.97 -37.51
CA GLU A 654 20.16 -17.92 -38.01
C GLU A 654 19.43 -16.56 -38.15
N GLN A 655 18.22 -16.54 -38.71
CA GLN A 655 17.40 -15.34 -38.81
C GLN A 655 17.03 -14.76 -37.43
N MET A 656 16.63 -15.62 -36.49
CA MET A 656 16.35 -15.23 -35.10
C MET A 656 17.59 -14.66 -34.41
N ILE A 657 18.78 -15.25 -34.59
CA ILE A 657 20.05 -14.73 -34.04
C ILE A 657 20.42 -13.39 -34.68
N ALA A 658 20.18 -13.21 -35.99
CA ALA A 658 20.46 -11.97 -36.71
C ALA A 658 19.52 -10.83 -36.31
N ALA A 659 18.25 -11.14 -36.05
CA ALA A 659 17.24 -10.20 -35.56
C ALA A 659 17.37 -9.88 -34.06
N PHE A 660 17.90 -10.80 -33.26
CA PHE A 660 18.02 -10.64 -31.81
C PHE A 660 18.84 -9.38 -31.44
N PRO A 661 18.33 -8.49 -30.57
CA PRO A 661 18.94 -7.21 -30.27
C PRO A 661 20.28 -7.38 -29.54
N LYS A 662 21.37 -7.23 -30.29
CA LYS A 662 22.74 -7.18 -29.77
C LYS A 662 22.87 -6.01 -28.78
N GLN A 663 23.55 -6.23 -27.65
CA GLN A 663 23.82 -5.16 -26.68
C GLN A 663 24.81 -4.16 -27.28
N GLN A 664 24.28 -3.11 -27.93
CA GLN A 664 25.11 -2.01 -28.41
C GLN A 664 25.60 -1.18 -27.22
N VAL A 665 26.85 -1.38 -26.82
CA VAL A 665 27.56 -0.48 -25.91
C VAL A 665 27.99 0.74 -26.72
N THR A 666 27.04 1.65 -26.97
CA THR A 666 27.30 2.97 -27.54
C THR A 666 28.07 3.82 -26.53
N SER A 667 29.39 3.73 -26.60
CA SER A 667 30.32 4.60 -25.86
C SER A 667 30.21 6.07 -26.28
N ILE A 668 29.70 6.31 -27.49
CA ILE A 668 29.27 7.62 -27.99
C ILE A 668 27.84 7.84 -27.51
N GLY A 669 27.68 8.58 -26.40
CA GLY A 669 26.38 8.98 -25.91
C GLY A 669 25.80 10.15 -26.71
N GLU A 670 24.50 10.08 -27.01
CA GLU A 670 23.81 11.17 -27.73
C GLU A 670 23.41 12.26 -26.74
N ALA A 671 24.23 13.31 -26.67
CA ALA A 671 23.95 14.49 -25.86
C ALA A 671 22.86 15.35 -26.53
N VAL A 672 21.97 15.93 -25.72
CA VAL A 672 20.95 16.84 -26.24
C VAL A 672 21.62 18.16 -26.59
N LEU A 673 21.85 18.38 -27.88
CA LEU A 673 22.54 19.56 -28.39
C LEU A 673 21.58 20.76 -28.45
N VAL A 674 21.71 21.67 -27.49
CA VAL A 674 20.92 22.90 -27.30
C VAL A 674 21.66 24.12 -27.85
N ASP A 675 20.98 25.17 -28.32
CA ASP A 675 21.68 26.44 -28.64
C ASP A 675 22.31 27.03 -27.38
N GLY A 676 23.56 27.50 -27.49
CA GLY A 676 24.35 27.97 -26.35
C GLY A 676 23.68 29.08 -25.54
N LYS A 677 22.96 30.01 -26.19
CA LYS A 677 22.26 31.09 -25.48
C LYS A 677 21.07 30.54 -24.70
N THR A 678 20.24 29.72 -25.35
CA THR A 678 19.06 29.11 -24.70
C THR A 678 19.44 28.16 -23.56
N LEU A 679 20.64 27.57 -23.61
CA LEU A 679 21.19 26.76 -22.52
C LEU A 679 21.68 27.60 -21.33
N GLU A 680 22.32 28.76 -21.57
CA GLU A 680 22.67 29.69 -20.49
C GLU A 680 21.44 30.40 -19.89
N GLU A 681 20.42 30.70 -20.69
CA GLU A 681 19.11 31.19 -20.21
C GLU A 681 18.45 30.15 -19.29
N TRP A 682 18.41 28.87 -19.68
CA TRP A 682 17.90 27.80 -18.83
C TRP A 682 18.70 27.66 -17.52
N LYS A 683 20.04 27.68 -17.59
CA LYS A 683 20.91 27.66 -16.40
C LYS A 683 20.66 28.86 -15.48
N LEU A 684 20.44 30.06 -16.02
CA LEU A 684 20.11 31.25 -15.25
C LEU A 684 18.79 31.06 -14.49
N HIS A 685 17.75 30.52 -15.12
CA HIS A 685 16.49 30.23 -14.43
C HIS A 685 16.59 29.10 -13.40
N VAL A 686 17.48 28.11 -13.60
CA VAL A 686 17.84 27.10 -12.57
C VAL A 686 18.55 27.76 -11.38
N ALA A 687 19.52 28.63 -11.61
CA ALA A 687 20.20 29.37 -10.54
C ALA A 687 19.26 30.30 -9.78
N ASN A 688 18.33 30.97 -10.48
CA ASN A 688 17.27 31.78 -9.87
C ASN A 688 16.33 30.92 -9.00
N ALA A 689 15.98 29.71 -9.46
CA ALA A 689 15.17 28.77 -8.69
C ALA A 689 15.89 28.29 -7.42
N ASP A 690 17.21 28.09 -7.48
CA ASP A 690 17.99 27.74 -6.29
C ASP A 690 18.10 28.89 -5.28
N ALA A 691 18.03 30.14 -5.74
CA ALA A 691 18.04 31.36 -4.93
C ALA A 691 16.67 31.77 -4.35
N LEU A 692 15.57 31.06 -4.69
CA LEU A 692 14.25 31.33 -4.11
C LEU A 692 14.19 30.96 -2.61
N PRO A 693 13.36 31.65 -1.80
CA PRO A 693 13.11 31.27 -0.41
C PRO A 693 12.66 29.81 -0.25
N ASN A 694 13.01 29.19 0.89
CA ASN A 694 12.67 27.80 1.21
C ASN A 694 12.26 27.61 2.68
N ASP A 695 11.83 28.69 3.32
CA ASP A 695 11.41 28.81 4.71
C ASP A 695 10.00 28.23 4.95
N THR A 696 9.02 28.64 4.15
CA THR A 696 7.62 28.21 4.26
C THR A 696 7.30 26.97 3.42
N ALA A 697 6.17 26.32 3.70
CA ALA A 697 5.66 25.19 2.93
C ALA A 697 5.25 25.61 1.50
N CYS A 698 4.48 26.70 1.35
CA CYS A 698 4.24 27.38 0.08
C CYS A 698 5.53 27.60 -0.72
N ASN A 699 6.57 28.19 -0.13
CA ASN A 699 7.81 28.49 -0.85
C ASN A 699 8.51 27.20 -1.33
N ARG A 700 8.55 26.14 -0.53
CA ARG A 700 9.05 24.81 -0.95
C ARG A 700 8.23 24.21 -2.10
N LEU A 701 6.90 24.36 -2.08
CA LEU A 701 6.00 23.88 -3.13
C LEU A 701 6.10 24.72 -4.42
N ARG A 702 6.29 26.03 -4.30
CA ARG A 702 6.58 26.96 -5.42
C ARG A 702 7.89 26.58 -6.11
N ASN A 703 8.96 26.30 -5.35
CA ASN A 703 10.25 25.83 -5.87
C ASN A 703 10.09 24.48 -6.61
N ALA A 704 9.31 23.56 -6.05
CA ALA A 704 8.95 22.30 -6.70
C ALA A 704 8.20 22.49 -8.03
N ALA A 705 7.24 23.43 -8.10
CA ALA A 705 6.52 23.76 -9.34
C ALA A 705 7.47 24.37 -10.40
N VAL A 706 8.33 25.32 -9.99
CA VAL A 706 9.38 25.91 -10.85
C VAL A 706 10.33 24.83 -11.39
N ALA A 707 10.73 23.86 -10.56
CA ALA A 707 11.61 22.77 -10.98
C ALA A 707 10.94 21.82 -11.99
N LEU A 708 9.64 21.54 -11.85
CA LEU A 708 8.87 20.79 -12.85
C LEU A 708 8.73 21.57 -14.17
N GLY A 709 8.53 22.89 -14.10
CA GLY A 709 8.55 23.78 -15.26
C GLY A 709 9.89 23.75 -16.00
N LEU A 710 11.00 23.86 -15.28
CA LEU A 710 12.36 23.78 -15.85
C LEU A 710 12.70 22.41 -16.42
N ALA A 711 12.18 21.32 -15.84
CA ALA A 711 12.25 19.98 -16.43
C ALA A 711 11.42 19.86 -17.72
N ARG A 712 10.28 20.57 -17.84
CA ARG A 712 9.50 20.68 -19.08
C ARG A 712 10.20 21.51 -20.15
N VAL A 713 10.90 22.60 -19.80
CA VAL A 713 11.78 23.32 -20.74
C VAL A 713 12.86 22.38 -21.27
N ALA A 714 13.52 21.63 -20.39
CA ALA A 714 14.54 20.66 -20.80
C ALA A 714 13.98 19.56 -21.72
N ARG A 715 12.81 18.98 -21.42
CA ARG A 715 12.12 18.03 -22.31
C ARG A 715 11.75 18.65 -23.66
N GLY A 716 11.43 19.95 -23.70
CA GLY A 716 11.24 20.71 -24.94
C GLY A 716 12.50 20.77 -25.81
N PHE A 717 13.70 20.84 -25.21
CA PHE A 717 14.97 20.70 -25.94
C PHE A 717 15.16 19.28 -26.50
N GLU A 718 14.81 18.24 -25.74
CA GLU A 718 14.93 16.83 -26.19
C GLU A 718 14.04 16.53 -27.40
N LEU A 719 12.84 17.14 -27.45
CA LEU A 719 11.88 16.98 -28.54
C LEU A 719 12.13 17.95 -29.72
N GLY A 720 13.00 18.96 -29.53
CA GLY A 720 13.24 20.00 -30.54
C GLY A 720 12.05 20.94 -30.77
N GLU A 721 11.17 21.14 -29.77
CA GLU A 721 9.93 21.92 -29.87
C GLU A 721 10.12 23.36 -29.29
N PRO A 722 10.57 24.37 -30.07
CA PRO A 722 10.88 25.70 -29.54
C PRO A 722 9.66 26.46 -29.00
N SER A 723 8.45 26.14 -29.49
CA SER A 723 7.19 26.67 -28.96
C SER A 723 6.91 26.18 -27.54
N VAL A 724 7.21 24.91 -27.24
CA VAL A 724 7.05 24.32 -25.90
C VAL A 724 8.14 24.79 -24.96
N VAL A 725 9.38 24.91 -25.45
CA VAL A 725 10.49 25.56 -24.73
C VAL A 725 10.07 26.96 -24.26
N LYS A 726 9.59 27.81 -25.19
CA LYS A 726 9.15 29.16 -24.84
C LYS A 726 7.98 29.15 -23.85
N GLN A 727 6.92 28.41 -24.13
CA GLN A 727 5.74 28.38 -23.24
C GLN A 727 6.10 27.92 -21.82
N ALA A 728 6.96 26.90 -21.69
CA ALA A 728 7.41 26.41 -20.39
C ALA A 728 8.36 27.39 -19.68
N LEU A 729 9.08 28.24 -20.42
CA LEU A 729 9.88 29.32 -19.85
C LEU A 729 9.00 30.49 -19.39
N ASP A 730 8.02 30.91 -20.20
CA ASP A 730 7.01 31.92 -19.83
C ASP A 730 6.26 31.48 -18.55
N ASP A 731 5.86 30.21 -18.46
CA ASP A 731 5.27 29.58 -17.26
C ASP A 731 6.20 29.66 -16.02
N VAL A 732 7.52 29.47 -16.19
CA VAL A 732 8.51 29.55 -15.10
C VAL A 732 8.76 31.00 -14.67
N ILE A 733 8.78 31.94 -15.62
CA ILE A 733 8.99 33.37 -15.35
C ILE A 733 7.83 33.95 -14.53
N ASP A 734 6.58 33.57 -14.82
CA ASP A 734 5.42 33.91 -13.98
C ASP A 734 5.60 33.37 -12.55
N LEU A 735 5.85 32.07 -12.38
CA LEU A 735 6.09 31.45 -11.07
C LEU A 735 7.27 32.07 -10.29
N GLN A 736 8.32 32.52 -10.98
CA GLN A 736 9.47 33.21 -10.36
C GLN A 736 9.18 34.69 -10.01
N SER A 737 8.23 35.35 -10.68
CA SER A 737 7.96 36.79 -10.49
C SER A 737 6.73 37.13 -9.62
N ARG A 738 5.80 36.19 -9.41
CA ARG A 738 4.66 36.37 -8.47
C ARG A 738 5.11 36.77 -7.05
N LYS A 739 4.35 37.64 -6.41
CA LYS A 739 4.57 38.14 -5.04
C LYS A 739 3.85 37.30 -4.00
N ASP A 740 4.32 37.32 -2.76
CA ASP A 740 3.76 36.52 -1.66
C ASP A 740 2.27 36.85 -1.39
N SER A 741 1.87 38.12 -1.57
CA SER A 741 0.47 38.61 -1.51
C SER A 741 -0.44 38.14 -2.66
N GLU A 742 0.13 37.48 -3.68
CA GLU A 742 -0.60 36.87 -4.80
C GLU A 742 -0.77 35.35 -4.56
N TRP A 743 0.04 34.74 -3.68
CA TRP A 743 -0.10 33.35 -3.24
C TRP A 743 -1.13 33.18 -2.13
N SER A 744 -1.17 34.10 -1.14
CA SER A 744 -2.09 34.04 -0.01
C SER A 744 -3.56 34.34 -0.34
N ALA A 745 -3.83 34.83 -1.56
CA ALA A 745 -5.17 35.25 -2.00
C ALA A 745 -6.10 34.05 -2.26
N SER A 746 -7.41 34.28 -2.16
CA SER A 746 -8.43 33.25 -2.35
C SER A 746 -8.32 32.52 -3.70
N PRO A 747 -8.45 31.17 -3.74
CA PRO A 747 -8.43 30.40 -4.99
C PRO A 747 -9.51 30.77 -6.02
N THR A 748 -10.60 31.43 -5.62
CA THR A 748 -11.65 31.92 -6.55
C THR A 748 -11.32 33.29 -7.14
N GLY A 749 -10.27 33.96 -6.67
CA GLY A 749 -9.95 35.36 -6.97
C GLY A 749 -10.82 36.38 -6.23
N GLU A 750 -11.79 35.93 -5.44
CA GLU A 750 -12.62 36.79 -4.59
C GLU A 750 -11.80 37.27 -3.39
N ARG A 751 -12.15 38.44 -2.85
CA ARG A 751 -11.50 39.02 -1.67
C ARG A 751 -12.57 39.59 -0.74
N ALA A 752 -12.27 39.60 0.55
CA ALA A 752 -13.07 40.34 1.53
C ALA A 752 -13.29 41.78 1.07
N GLY A 753 -14.53 42.26 1.21
CA GLY A 753 -14.90 43.63 0.90
C GLY A 753 -14.14 44.63 1.78
N LEU A 754 -13.80 45.79 1.22
CA LEU A 754 -13.24 46.90 2.00
C LEU A 754 -14.36 47.83 2.48
N PRO A 755 -14.34 48.31 3.73
CA PRO A 755 -15.24 49.37 4.17
C PRO A 755 -14.92 50.67 3.42
N ALA A 756 -15.95 51.50 3.18
CA ALA A 756 -15.75 52.77 2.49
C ALA A 756 -14.85 53.74 3.30
N SER A 757 -13.84 54.29 2.64
CA SER A 757 -12.92 55.25 3.26
C SER A 757 -13.66 56.54 3.66
N GLY A 758 -13.50 56.92 4.94
CA GLY A 758 -14.11 58.13 5.50
C GLY A 758 -15.54 57.99 6.02
N VAL A 759 -16.16 56.80 5.93
CA VAL A 759 -17.44 56.52 6.61
C VAL A 759 -17.18 55.97 8.01
N GLY A 760 -17.88 56.50 9.02
CA GLY A 760 -17.77 56.03 10.40
C GLY A 760 -18.69 54.83 10.67
N ASP A 761 -18.16 53.75 11.25
CA ASP A 761 -18.99 52.66 11.75
C ASP A 761 -19.94 53.14 12.87
N GLY A 762 -21.18 52.68 12.83
CA GLY A 762 -22.25 53.11 13.74
C GLY A 762 -22.95 54.41 13.32
N GLU A 763 -22.50 55.11 12.28
CA GLU A 763 -23.21 56.29 11.77
C GLU A 763 -24.59 55.92 11.20
N PHE A 764 -24.70 54.81 10.47
CA PHE A 764 -26.02 54.33 10.05
C PHE A 764 -26.83 53.81 11.25
N ALA A 765 -26.23 53.03 12.14
CA ALA A 765 -26.92 52.44 13.29
C ALA A 765 -27.54 53.51 14.20
N THR A 766 -26.81 54.59 14.49
CA THR A 766 -27.30 55.71 15.31
C THR A 766 -28.46 56.45 14.63
N VAL A 767 -28.33 56.79 13.35
CA VAL A 767 -29.44 57.40 12.59
C VAL A 767 -30.65 56.46 12.53
N TYR A 768 -30.46 55.19 12.21
CA TYR A 768 -31.51 54.19 12.08
C TYR A 768 -32.29 54.00 13.39
N ALA A 769 -31.60 54.01 14.53
CA ALA A 769 -32.24 53.95 15.85
C ALA A 769 -33.21 55.13 16.11
N THR A 770 -32.90 56.34 15.60
CA THR A 770 -33.80 57.51 15.78
C THR A 770 -35.10 57.44 14.97
N LEU A 771 -35.18 56.58 13.94
CA LEU A 771 -36.37 56.45 13.08
C LEU A 771 -37.55 55.71 13.75
N GLY A 772 -37.34 55.14 14.94
CA GLY A 772 -38.38 54.46 15.71
C GLY A 772 -38.95 53.24 14.98
N ARG A 773 -40.28 53.20 14.81
CA ARG A 773 -41.02 52.11 14.12
C ARG A 773 -41.59 52.51 12.74
N ASP A 774 -41.11 53.62 12.16
CA ASP A 774 -41.58 54.08 10.85
C ASP A 774 -40.97 53.22 9.73
N ALA A 775 -41.78 52.32 9.16
CA ALA A 775 -41.33 51.35 8.18
C ALA A 775 -40.83 52.00 6.88
N ALA A 776 -41.48 53.07 6.41
CA ALA A 776 -41.09 53.75 5.17
C ALA A 776 -39.71 54.39 5.32
N LYS A 777 -39.50 55.17 6.39
CA LYS A 777 -38.20 55.80 6.69
C LYS A 777 -37.09 54.77 6.89
N ARG A 778 -37.39 53.64 7.55
CA ARG A 778 -36.45 52.52 7.71
C ARG A 778 -36.01 51.92 6.38
N ILE A 779 -36.96 51.66 5.47
CA ILE A 779 -36.68 51.11 4.13
C ILE A 779 -35.83 52.09 3.31
N ASP A 780 -36.15 53.38 3.32
CA ASP A 780 -35.39 54.37 2.56
C ASP A 780 -33.98 54.59 3.13
N GLN A 781 -33.81 54.54 4.45
CA GLN A 781 -32.49 54.57 5.09
C GLN A 781 -31.64 53.32 4.78
N ILE A 782 -32.27 52.14 4.65
CA ILE A 782 -31.59 50.91 4.18
C ILE A 782 -31.20 51.02 2.70
N ARG A 783 -32.09 51.54 1.83
CA ARG A 783 -31.77 51.82 0.42
C ARG A 783 -30.63 52.84 0.28
N ALA A 784 -30.54 53.81 1.18
CA ALA A 784 -29.45 54.79 1.20
C ALA A 784 -28.08 54.15 1.47
N LEU A 785 -27.99 53.01 2.17
CA LEU A 785 -26.75 52.23 2.23
C LEU A 785 -26.36 51.69 0.85
N GLY A 786 -27.31 51.07 0.13
CA GLY A 786 -27.08 50.56 -1.22
C GLY A 786 -26.68 51.65 -2.23
N ALA A 787 -27.01 52.91 -1.96
CA ALA A 787 -26.61 54.07 -2.74
C ALA A 787 -25.23 54.66 -2.37
N ARG A 788 -24.57 54.19 -1.29
CA ARG A 788 -23.22 54.66 -0.90
C ARG A 788 -22.17 54.27 -1.96
N PRO A 789 -21.14 55.11 -2.21
CA PRO A 789 -20.09 54.81 -3.18
C PRO A 789 -19.10 53.77 -2.66
N ALA A 790 -18.83 52.75 -3.48
CA ALA A 790 -17.66 51.86 -3.42
C ALA A 790 -17.28 51.22 -2.06
N ALA A 791 -18.26 50.98 -1.19
CA ALA A 791 -18.10 50.07 -0.05
C ALA A 791 -18.26 48.62 -0.53
N GLY A 792 -17.33 47.73 -0.18
CA GLY A 792 -17.47 46.28 -0.34
C GLY A 792 -17.91 45.57 0.95
N ASP A 793 -17.77 46.24 2.10
CA ASP A 793 -18.24 45.78 3.41
C ASP A 793 -18.88 46.92 4.21
N LEU A 794 -19.61 46.58 5.27
CA LEU A 794 -20.09 47.50 6.30
C LEU A 794 -19.12 47.51 7.49
N GLY A 795 -19.28 48.48 8.41
CA GLY A 795 -18.59 48.43 9.70
C GLY A 795 -19.26 47.43 10.67
N PRO A 796 -18.55 46.91 11.69
CA PRO A 796 -19.07 45.90 12.62
C PRO A 796 -20.40 46.27 13.31
N ILE A 797 -20.60 47.54 13.68
CA ILE A 797 -21.83 48.02 14.34
C ILE A 797 -22.96 48.14 13.31
N ASP A 798 -22.69 48.77 12.16
CA ASP A 798 -23.69 48.95 11.10
C ASP A 798 -24.13 47.59 10.51
N ALA A 799 -23.19 46.66 10.28
CA ALA A 799 -23.46 45.31 9.79
C ALA A 799 -24.44 44.56 10.70
N ARG A 800 -24.20 44.54 12.02
CA ARG A 800 -25.08 43.90 13.00
C ARG A 800 -26.51 44.43 12.97
N VAL A 801 -26.70 45.73 12.78
CA VAL A 801 -28.04 46.34 12.70
C VAL A 801 -28.75 45.93 11.41
N VAL A 802 -28.10 46.01 10.25
CA VAL A 802 -28.74 45.65 8.97
C VAL A 802 -29.04 44.15 8.90
N VAL A 803 -28.13 43.31 9.37
CA VAL A 803 -28.33 41.84 9.43
C VAL A 803 -29.45 41.45 10.40
N ALA A 804 -29.55 42.09 11.57
CA ALA A 804 -30.65 41.83 12.51
C ALA A 804 -32.01 42.19 11.90
N GLU A 805 -32.10 43.30 11.16
CA GLU A 805 -33.31 43.67 10.42
C GLU A 805 -33.57 42.73 9.23
N ALA A 806 -32.56 42.25 8.50
CA ALA A 806 -32.73 41.25 7.43
C ALA A 806 -33.29 39.91 7.95
N LEU A 807 -32.77 39.40 9.07
CA LEU A 807 -33.15 38.10 9.62
C LEU A 807 -34.46 38.14 10.44
N ARG A 808 -34.67 39.21 11.23
CA ARG A 808 -35.69 39.29 12.29
C ARG A 808 -36.61 40.53 12.20
N GLY A 809 -36.37 41.46 11.28
CA GLY A 809 -37.08 42.74 11.19
C GLY A 809 -38.59 42.64 10.95
N THR A 810 -39.30 43.70 11.34
CA THR A 810 -40.76 43.83 11.15
C THR A 810 -41.13 45.27 10.77
N PRO A 811 -41.97 45.52 9.74
CA PRO A 811 -42.65 44.54 8.87
C PRO A 811 -41.71 43.81 7.89
N SER A 812 -42.23 42.83 7.16
CA SER A 812 -41.47 42.02 6.18
C SER A 812 -40.80 42.84 5.07
N GLU A 813 -41.40 43.96 4.67
CA GLU A 813 -40.84 44.89 3.68
C GLU A 813 -39.46 45.43 4.10
N VAL A 814 -39.24 45.65 5.40
CA VAL A 814 -37.94 46.07 5.96
C VAL A 814 -36.92 44.94 5.82
N ARG A 815 -37.32 43.68 6.09
CA ARG A 815 -36.44 42.50 5.94
C ARG A 815 -35.99 42.33 4.50
N VAL A 816 -36.92 42.38 3.56
CA VAL A 816 -36.62 42.21 2.12
C VAL A 816 -35.70 43.32 1.65
N ALA A 817 -35.94 44.58 2.02
CA ALA A 817 -35.05 45.68 1.68
C ALA A 817 -33.62 45.48 2.24
N ALA A 818 -33.49 45.02 3.49
CA ALA A 818 -32.19 44.75 4.09
C ALA A 818 -31.47 43.55 3.43
N ALA A 819 -32.17 42.44 3.22
CA ALA A 819 -31.65 41.25 2.57
C ALA A 819 -31.14 41.54 1.14
N THR A 820 -31.92 42.26 0.33
CA THR A 820 -31.52 42.67 -1.02
C THR A 820 -30.30 43.58 -1.00
N VAL A 821 -30.24 44.60 -0.13
CA VAL A 821 -29.07 45.50 -0.05
C VAL A 821 -27.81 44.75 0.39
N LEU A 822 -27.91 43.78 1.30
CA LEU A 822 -26.77 42.96 1.73
C LEU A 822 -26.28 42.03 0.61
N VAL A 823 -27.17 41.35 -0.11
CA VAL A 823 -26.80 40.44 -1.22
C VAL A 823 -26.24 41.21 -2.43
N ASP A 824 -26.88 42.32 -2.83
CA ASP A 824 -26.52 43.05 -4.06
C ASP A 824 -25.25 43.90 -3.93
N ARG A 825 -24.82 44.23 -2.69
CA ARG A 825 -23.71 45.18 -2.44
C ARG A 825 -22.63 44.67 -1.50
N TYR A 826 -22.96 43.77 -0.58
CA TYR A 826 -22.05 43.28 0.47
C TYR A 826 -21.88 41.73 0.52
N PRO A 827 -21.94 40.97 -0.60
CA PRO A 827 -21.86 39.50 -0.56
C PRO A 827 -20.49 38.96 -0.13
N ASN A 828 -19.45 39.80 -0.24
CA ASN A 828 -18.09 39.50 0.23
C ASN A 828 -17.70 40.30 1.48
N GLY A 829 -18.67 40.96 2.13
CA GLY A 829 -18.42 41.71 3.36
C GLY A 829 -18.12 40.75 4.52
N ARG A 830 -16.93 40.84 5.11
CA ARG A 830 -16.50 39.99 6.22
C ARG A 830 -17.31 40.30 7.47
N GLU A 831 -17.52 41.56 7.78
CA GLU A 831 -18.34 41.99 8.93
C GLU A 831 -19.82 41.65 8.71
N VAL A 832 -20.32 41.71 7.47
CA VAL A 832 -21.68 41.26 7.11
C VAL A 832 -21.85 39.74 7.27
N LEU A 833 -20.90 38.94 6.77
CA LEU A 833 -20.92 37.48 6.91
C LEU A 833 -20.77 37.06 8.37
N GLN A 834 -19.86 37.68 9.13
CA GLN A 834 -19.67 37.43 10.56
C GLN A 834 -20.91 37.84 11.37
N ALA A 835 -21.48 39.02 11.13
CA ALA A 835 -22.74 39.43 11.78
C ALA A 835 -23.89 38.48 11.44
N THR A 836 -23.91 37.88 10.25
CA THR A 836 -24.92 36.87 9.85
C THR A 836 -24.69 35.55 10.58
N LEU A 837 -23.44 35.13 10.76
CA LEU A 837 -23.07 33.97 11.57
C LEU A 837 -23.48 34.17 13.04
N ASP A 838 -23.07 35.28 13.65
CA ASP A 838 -23.40 35.65 15.03
C ASP A 838 -24.93 35.70 15.24
N ALA A 839 -25.66 36.40 14.37
CA ALA A 839 -27.10 36.55 14.48
C ALA A 839 -27.91 35.25 14.25
N LEU A 840 -27.29 34.22 13.65
CA LEU A 840 -27.84 32.86 13.58
C LEU A 840 -27.52 32.01 14.82
N VAL A 841 -26.55 32.40 15.67
CA VAL A 841 -26.27 31.71 16.95
C VAL A 841 -27.38 32.00 17.97
N ASP A 842 -27.83 33.25 18.08
CA ASP A 842 -28.84 33.71 19.05
C ASP A 842 -30.23 33.04 18.93
N GLY A 843 -30.59 32.52 17.74
CA GLY A 843 -31.90 31.92 17.50
C GLY A 843 -32.48 32.19 16.11
N GLY A 844 -33.53 31.44 15.77
CA GLY A 844 -34.04 31.34 14.40
C GLY A 844 -34.57 32.65 13.81
N GLY A 845 -34.11 32.96 12.59
CA GLY A 845 -34.69 33.99 11.74
C GLY A 845 -36.07 33.62 11.18
N SER A 846 -36.66 34.55 10.43
CA SER A 846 -37.92 34.35 9.72
C SER A 846 -37.87 33.20 8.68
N SER A 847 -39.04 32.80 8.15
CA SER A 847 -39.18 31.82 7.04
C SER A 847 -38.25 32.11 5.86
N ASP A 848 -37.96 33.38 5.64
CA ASP A 848 -37.27 33.91 4.47
C ASP A 848 -35.73 33.93 4.68
N ALA A 849 -35.28 33.74 5.93
CA ALA A 849 -33.87 33.81 6.32
C ALA A 849 -33.00 32.73 5.66
N ALA A 850 -33.55 31.52 5.47
CA ALA A 850 -32.86 30.45 4.72
C ALA A 850 -32.57 30.87 3.27
N MET A 851 -33.49 31.59 2.61
CA MET A 851 -33.27 32.08 1.25
C MET A 851 -32.24 33.21 1.23
N PHE A 852 -32.30 34.15 2.18
CA PHE A 852 -31.30 35.22 2.31
C PHE A 852 -29.88 34.66 2.49
N VAL A 853 -29.67 33.73 3.41
CA VAL A 853 -28.35 33.12 3.64
C VAL A 853 -27.90 32.30 2.43
N SER A 854 -28.83 31.60 1.76
CA SER A 854 -28.53 30.87 0.52
C SER A 854 -28.04 31.79 -0.60
N GLN A 855 -28.61 33.00 -0.71
CA GLN A 855 -28.19 34.02 -1.66
C GLN A 855 -26.84 34.65 -1.26
N LEU A 856 -26.64 34.95 0.02
CA LEU A 856 -25.41 35.56 0.54
C LEU A 856 -24.18 34.66 0.38
N VAL A 857 -24.33 33.33 0.51
CA VAL A 857 -23.25 32.35 0.33
C VAL A 857 -23.20 31.75 -1.08
N GLY A 858 -24.20 32.03 -1.93
CA GLY A 858 -24.29 31.50 -3.30
C GLY A 858 -24.55 29.98 -3.39
N GLN A 859 -24.97 29.35 -2.29
CA GLN A 859 -25.23 27.91 -2.20
C GLN A 859 -26.54 27.67 -1.45
N SER A 860 -27.35 26.71 -1.90
CA SER A 860 -28.67 26.45 -1.29
C SER A 860 -28.55 25.83 0.09
N VAL A 861 -29.25 26.41 1.07
CA VAL A 861 -29.30 25.98 2.47
C VAL A 861 -30.76 25.68 2.83
N ALA A 862 -31.16 24.41 2.66
CA ALA A 862 -32.57 24.01 2.65
C ALA A 862 -32.87 22.72 3.46
N GLY A 863 -31.89 22.19 4.20
CA GLY A 863 -32.07 21.02 5.06
C GLY A 863 -33.07 21.22 6.19
N ARG A 864 -33.50 20.11 6.83
CA ARG A 864 -34.34 20.17 8.06
C ARG A 864 -33.67 21.00 9.16
N ASP A 865 -32.35 20.91 9.26
CA ASP A 865 -31.51 21.61 10.21
C ASP A 865 -30.71 22.74 9.51
N TRP A 866 -31.38 23.50 8.62
CA TRP A 866 -30.77 24.53 7.76
C TRP A 866 -29.89 25.54 8.50
N GLN A 867 -30.12 25.78 9.80
CA GLN A 867 -29.29 26.70 10.59
C GLN A 867 -27.89 26.16 10.86
N SER A 868 -27.72 24.83 10.95
CA SER A 868 -26.40 24.20 11.09
C SER A 868 -25.65 24.25 9.76
N GLU A 869 -26.32 23.91 8.66
CA GLU A 869 -25.78 24.03 7.30
C GLU A 869 -25.42 25.50 6.99
N ALA A 870 -26.28 26.47 7.34
CA ALA A 870 -26.00 27.89 7.19
C ALA A 870 -24.70 28.31 7.87
N ARG A 871 -24.46 27.87 9.12
CA ARG A 871 -23.24 28.19 9.87
C ARG A 871 -22.00 27.56 9.25
N GLU A 872 -22.09 26.32 8.78
CA GLU A 872 -21.03 25.62 8.05
C GLU A 872 -20.65 26.39 6.77
N ARG A 873 -21.63 26.68 5.90
CA ARG A 873 -21.38 27.41 4.64
C ARG A 873 -20.90 28.85 4.87
N LEU A 874 -21.37 29.54 5.92
CA LEU A 874 -20.90 30.88 6.28
C LEU A 874 -19.44 30.86 6.80
N LEU A 875 -19.05 29.84 7.56
CA LEU A 875 -17.66 29.64 7.99
C LEU A 875 -16.75 29.32 6.79
N ASP A 876 -17.19 28.42 5.90
CA ASP A 876 -16.48 28.15 4.63
C ASP A 876 -16.29 29.44 3.83
N ARG A 877 -17.35 30.25 3.66
CA ARG A 877 -17.30 31.52 2.92
C ARG A 877 -16.40 32.56 3.59
N LEU A 878 -16.41 32.67 4.92
CA LEU A 878 -15.52 33.54 5.68
C LEU A 878 -14.05 33.13 5.50
N THR A 879 -13.73 31.85 5.74
CA THR A 879 -12.35 31.34 5.59
C THR A 879 -11.83 31.49 4.15
N LEU A 880 -12.68 31.29 3.14
CA LEU A 880 -12.34 31.48 1.73
C LEU A 880 -12.02 32.93 1.36
N LEU A 881 -12.58 33.91 2.08
CA LEU A 881 -12.36 35.35 1.83
C LEU A 881 -11.17 35.93 2.64
N GLU A 882 -10.58 35.16 3.55
CA GLU A 882 -9.39 35.56 4.32
C GLU A 882 -8.09 35.21 3.58
N ASP A 883 -7.21 36.20 3.42
CA ASP A 883 -5.84 35.97 2.92
C ASP A 883 -5.10 35.07 3.94
N SER A 884 -4.66 33.88 3.50
CA SER A 884 -4.25 32.81 4.42
C SER A 884 -3.03 32.04 3.92
N GLN A 885 -2.18 31.59 4.86
CA GLN A 885 -1.06 30.70 4.55
C GLN A 885 -1.54 29.33 4.01
N LEU A 886 -2.76 28.91 4.35
CA LEU A 886 -3.35 27.69 3.81
C LEU A 886 -3.70 27.86 2.31
N HIS A 887 -4.25 29.02 1.92
CA HIS A 887 -4.46 29.34 0.51
C HIS A 887 -3.14 29.39 -0.27
N ALA A 888 -2.06 29.91 0.33
CA ALA A 888 -0.72 29.90 -0.28
C ALA A 888 -0.18 28.47 -0.49
N ASP A 889 -0.31 27.60 0.52
CA ASP A 889 0.11 26.20 0.43
C ASP A 889 -0.71 25.41 -0.61
N ASP A 890 -2.04 25.61 -0.67
CA ASP A 890 -2.92 24.96 -1.66
C ASP A 890 -2.72 25.52 -3.08
N SER A 891 -2.52 26.83 -3.24
CA SER A 891 -2.21 27.49 -4.52
C SER A 891 -0.88 26.98 -5.09
N ALA A 892 0.16 26.88 -4.26
CA ALA A 892 1.42 26.25 -4.64
C ALA A 892 1.24 24.74 -4.97
N GLY A 893 0.35 24.04 -4.26
CA GLY A 893 -0.05 22.66 -4.58
C GLY A 893 -0.73 22.52 -5.95
N LEU A 894 -1.60 23.45 -6.33
CA LEU A 894 -2.25 23.51 -7.65
C LEU A 894 -1.23 23.78 -8.77
N GLU A 895 -0.25 24.65 -8.52
CA GLU A 895 0.84 24.91 -9.49
C GLU A 895 1.76 23.70 -9.69
N VAL A 896 2.07 22.94 -8.62
CA VAL A 896 2.74 21.63 -8.74
C VAL A 896 1.92 20.66 -9.58
N ALA A 897 0.60 20.59 -9.37
CA ALA A 897 -0.29 19.75 -10.18
C ALA A 897 -0.30 20.18 -11.66
N ARG A 898 -0.41 21.48 -11.94
CA ARG A 898 -0.36 22.07 -13.29
C ARG A 898 0.93 21.70 -14.02
N MET A 899 2.09 21.91 -13.38
CA MET A 899 3.39 21.62 -13.99
C MET A 899 3.65 20.12 -14.17
N ALA A 900 3.26 19.28 -13.19
CA ALA A 900 3.37 17.83 -13.33
C ALA A 900 2.47 17.28 -14.46
N ASN A 901 1.22 17.75 -14.58
CA ASN A 901 0.32 17.38 -15.68
C ASN A 901 0.90 17.81 -17.04
N ALA A 902 1.40 19.06 -17.16
CA ALA A 902 1.97 19.60 -18.39
C ALA A 902 3.25 18.87 -18.84
N LEU A 903 4.08 18.43 -17.89
CA LEU A 903 5.25 17.61 -18.15
C LEU A 903 4.87 16.17 -18.53
N THR A 904 3.90 15.56 -17.86
CA THR A 904 3.35 14.21 -18.19
C THR A 904 2.87 14.15 -19.63
N ALA A 905 2.21 15.21 -20.11
CA ALA A 905 1.75 15.36 -21.49
C ALA A 905 2.87 15.51 -22.55
N ARG A 906 4.16 15.39 -22.18
CA ARG A 906 5.34 15.28 -23.08
C ARG A 906 5.98 13.88 -23.08
N PHE A 907 5.41 12.93 -22.31
CA PHE A 907 5.83 11.53 -22.26
C PHE A 907 4.74 10.58 -22.79
N VAL A 908 3.46 10.88 -22.54
CA VAL A 908 2.33 10.02 -22.93
C VAL A 908 1.71 10.50 -24.26
N ARG A 909 1.37 9.55 -25.15
CA ARG A 909 0.70 9.83 -26.45
C ARG A 909 -0.79 10.19 -26.32
N ALA A 910 -1.46 9.66 -25.30
CA ALA A 910 -2.82 10.03 -24.93
C ALA A 910 -2.80 11.22 -23.96
N ALA A 911 -3.81 12.09 -24.02
CA ALA A 911 -3.93 13.19 -23.08
C ALA A 911 -4.13 12.66 -21.64
N PRO A 912 -3.30 13.06 -20.66
CA PRO A 912 -3.48 12.62 -19.28
C PRO A 912 -4.78 13.18 -18.69
N THR A 913 -5.45 12.41 -17.85
CA THR A 913 -6.63 12.86 -17.10
C THR A 913 -6.19 13.89 -16.07
N ALA A 914 -6.32 15.17 -16.44
CA ALA A 914 -5.82 16.30 -15.65
C ALA A 914 -6.39 16.29 -14.23
N SER A 915 -5.53 15.96 -13.26
CA SER A 915 -5.90 16.03 -11.85
C SER A 915 -5.59 17.41 -11.29
N GLY A 916 -6.53 17.99 -10.54
CA GLY A 916 -6.26 19.15 -9.70
C GLY A 916 -5.49 18.82 -8.41
N ARG A 917 -5.16 17.54 -8.15
CA ARG A 917 -4.45 17.11 -6.95
C ARG A 917 -2.97 16.80 -7.24
N PRO A 918 -2.01 17.46 -6.57
CA PRO A 918 -0.59 17.24 -6.84
C PRO A 918 -0.12 15.81 -6.50
N ASP A 919 -0.73 15.13 -5.52
CA ASP A 919 -0.40 13.73 -5.22
C ASP A 919 -0.80 12.76 -6.35
N ARG A 920 -1.83 13.09 -7.14
CA ARG A 920 -2.23 12.34 -8.34
C ARG A 920 -1.39 12.71 -9.56
N SER A 921 -1.11 14.00 -9.76
CA SER A 921 -0.32 14.47 -10.91
C SER A 921 1.14 14.03 -10.88
N LEU A 922 1.79 14.02 -9.69
CA LEU A 922 3.14 13.47 -9.55
C LEU A 922 3.16 11.94 -9.72
N MET A 923 2.09 11.24 -9.35
CA MET A 923 1.94 9.81 -9.62
C MET A 923 1.87 9.54 -11.12
N GLN A 924 1.01 10.27 -11.86
CA GLN A 924 0.89 10.18 -13.32
C GLN A 924 2.22 10.50 -14.03
N LEU A 925 2.96 11.50 -13.56
CA LEU A 925 4.30 11.83 -14.08
C LEU A 925 5.30 10.70 -13.85
N ALA A 926 5.32 10.12 -12.65
CA ALA A 926 6.19 9.00 -12.32
C ALA A 926 5.84 7.72 -13.10
N ASP A 927 4.55 7.47 -13.40
CA ASP A 927 4.10 6.38 -14.26
C ASP A 927 4.54 6.61 -15.72
N ALA A 928 4.38 7.83 -16.26
CA ALA A 928 4.81 8.15 -17.62
C ALA A 928 6.34 8.10 -17.81
N LEU A 929 7.10 8.52 -16.79
CA LEU A 929 8.56 8.38 -16.75
C LEU A 929 9.00 6.92 -16.62
N ARG A 930 8.26 6.10 -15.86
CA ARG A 930 8.48 4.64 -15.80
C ARG A 930 8.30 4.00 -17.16
N ASP A 931 7.23 4.33 -17.88
CA ASP A 931 6.92 3.76 -19.19
C ASP A 931 7.97 4.18 -20.25
N GLU A 932 8.42 5.45 -20.26
CA GLU A 932 9.54 5.82 -21.12
C GLU A 932 10.85 5.12 -20.69
N ALA A 933 11.16 5.04 -19.38
CA ALA A 933 12.37 4.39 -18.89
C ALA A 933 12.40 2.89 -19.24
N ALA A 934 11.26 2.20 -19.14
CA ALA A 934 11.09 0.81 -19.55
C ALA A 934 11.20 0.61 -21.08
N SER A 935 11.00 1.67 -21.88
CA SER A 935 11.26 1.63 -23.33
C SER A 935 12.75 1.77 -23.69
N LYS A 936 13.58 2.34 -22.81
CA LYS A 936 15.01 2.54 -23.07
C LYS A 936 15.83 1.30 -22.68
N PHE A 937 16.98 1.15 -23.33
CA PHE A 937 17.94 0.08 -23.09
C PHE A 937 19.09 0.55 -22.21
N LEU A 938 19.55 -0.31 -21.30
CA LEU A 938 20.76 -0.12 -20.49
C LEU A 938 21.43 -1.47 -20.27
N ALA A 939 22.69 -1.62 -20.67
CA ALA A 939 23.46 -2.86 -20.48
C ALA A 939 23.73 -3.19 -18.99
N VAL A 940 23.72 -2.16 -18.12
CA VAL A 940 23.76 -2.29 -16.66
C VAL A 940 22.65 -1.39 -16.10
N SER A 941 21.75 -1.95 -15.29
CA SER A 941 20.62 -1.21 -14.71
C SER A 941 21.11 -0.10 -13.77
N PHE A 942 20.85 1.15 -14.12
CA PHE A 942 21.31 2.33 -13.39
C PHE A 942 20.14 3.29 -13.09
N PRO A 943 19.98 3.78 -11.85
CA PRO A 943 20.74 3.42 -10.64
C PRO A 943 20.33 2.06 -10.05
N GLN A 944 19.17 1.53 -10.45
CA GLN A 944 18.59 0.23 -10.09
C GLN A 944 17.74 -0.27 -11.28
N SER A 945 17.13 -1.46 -11.21
CA SER A 945 16.15 -1.88 -12.22
C SER A 945 14.80 -1.16 -12.04
N VAL A 946 14.00 -1.08 -13.11
CA VAL A 946 12.66 -0.48 -13.09
C VAL A 946 11.78 -1.15 -12.03
N ASP A 947 11.83 -2.48 -11.92
CA ASP A 947 11.07 -3.26 -10.93
C ASP A 947 11.43 -2.89 -9.48
N GLU A 948 12.72 -2.64 -9.21
CA GLU A 948 13.20 -2.30 -7.86
C GLU A 948 12.80 -0.87 -7.49
N ILE A 949 12.87 0.07 -8.44
CA ILE A 949 12.38 1.45 -8.24
C ILE A 949 10.87 1.43 -7.97
N GLU A 950 10.10 0.66 -8.74
CA GLU A 950 8.65 0.51 -8.53
C GLU A 950 8.33 -0.19 -7.19
N ARG A 951 9.07 -1.23 -6.80
CA ARG A 951 8.93 -1.88 -5.49
C ARG A 951 9.16 -0.91 -4.34
N LEU A 952 10.21 -0.09 -4.43
CA LEU A 952 10.51 0.94 -3.44
C LEU A 952 9.48 2.07 -3.44
N ARG A 953 9.01 2.50 -4.62
CA ARG A 953 7.92 3.49 -4.80
C ARG A 953 6.60 3.01 -4.18
N GLY A 954 6.19 1.77 -4.45
CA GLY A 954 5.03 1.14 -3.82
C GLY A 954 5.15 1.02 -2.30
N ALA A 955 6.33 0.66 -1.79
CA ALA A 955 6.60 0.65 -0.35
C ALA A 955 6.47 2.06 0.28
N ARG A 956 7.12 3.07 -0.31
CA ARG A 956 7.02 4.49 0.11
C ARG A 956 5.56 4.96 0.13
N ARG A 957 4.81 4.73 -0.95
CA ARG A 957 3.39 5.09 -1.09
C ARG A 957 2.51 4.42 -0.04
N SER A 958 2.80 3.17 0.35
CA SER A 958 2.03 2.42 1.35
C SER A 958 2.10 2.97 2.79
N LEU A 959 3.06 3.87 3.06
CA LEU A 959 3.29 4.50 4.38
C LEU A 959 2.80 5.96 4.44
N ALA A 960 2.35 6.54 3.32
CA ALA A 960 2.03 7.96 3.21
C ALA A 960 0.54 8.28 3.44
N THR A 961 0.22 8.98 4.53
CA THR A 961 -1.17 9.31 4.92
C THR A 961 -1.62 10.68 4.40
N SER A 962 -0.76 11.70 4.40
CA SER A 962 -1.10 13.04 3.89
C SER A 962 -0.80 13.23 2.39
N ILE A 963 -1.32 14.31 1.79
CA ILE A 963 -1.06 14.67 0.39
C ILE A 963 0.45 14.92 0.19
N ALA A 964 1.06 15.79 1.00
CA ALA A 964 2.49 16.08 0.92
C ALA A 964 3.38 14.83 1.13
N GLN A 965 2.97 13.89 2.00
CA GLN A 965 3.69 12.62 2.16
C GLN A 965 3.58 11.72 0.92
N ARG A 966 2.43 11.70 0.23
CA ARG A 966 2.31 10.96 -1.03
C ARG A 966 3.14 11.60 -2.13
N MET A 967 3.17 12.92 -2.22
CA MET A 967 4.07 13.65 -3.13
C MET A 967 5.54 13.24 -2.88
N ALA A 968 5.99 13.26 -1.63
CA ALA A 968 7.33 12.83 -1.22
C ALA A 968 7.61 11.31 -1.40
N ALA A 969 6.58 10.49 -1.64
CA ALA A 969 6.72 9.09 -2.00
C ALA A 969 6.89 8.86 -3.52
N GLU A 970 6.36 9.77 -4.35
CA GLU A 970 6.48 9.74 -5.82
C GLU A 970 7.77 10.38 -6.33
N THR A 971 8.17 11.55 -5.80
CA THR A 971 9.36 12.29 -6.27
C THR A 971 10.67 11.49 -6.27
N PRO A 972 10.91 10.52 -5.36
CA PRO A 972 12.07 9.64 -5.45
C PRO A 972 12.10 8.83 -6.75
N GLY A 973 10.95 8.29 -7.18
CA GLY A 973 10.84 7.52 -8.42
C GLY A 973 11.08 8.39 -9.65
N ILE A 974 10.55 9.61 -9.65
CA ILE A 974 10.77 10.62 -10.72
C ILE A 974 12.27 10.86 -10.94
N VAL A 975 13.03 11.08 -9.86
CA VAL A 975 14.49 11.27 -9.93
C VAL A 975 15.22 10.00 -10.38
N GLU A 976 14.83 8.83 -9.85
CA GLU A 976 15.46 7.54 -10.15
C GLU A 976 15.21 7.11 -11.62
N TYR A 977 14.02 7.36 -12.18
CA TYR A 977 13.71 7.16 -13.62
C TYR A 977 14.37 8.21 -14.53
N ALA A 978 14.40 9.50 -14.14
CA ALA A 978 15.08 10.52 -14.94
C ALA A 978 16.59 10.25 -15.05
N ALA A 979 17.23 9.78 -13.99
CA ALA A 979 18.64 9.36 -14.03
C ALA A 979 18.86 8.15 -14.96
N MET A 980 17.91 7.21 -15.00
CA MET A 980 17.91 6.11 -15.97
C MET A 980 17.80 6.62 -17.41
N LEU A 981 16.92 7.58 -17.69
CA LEU A 981 16.75 8.20 -19.02
C LEU A 981 17.96 9.02 -19.48
N VAL A 982 18.71 9.65 -18.58
CA VAL A 982 19.98 10.32 -18.91
C VAL A 982 21.08 9.29 -19.14
N ALA A 983 21.21 8.29 -18.25
CA ALA A 983 22.22 7.23 -18.37
C ALA A 983 22.02 6.35 -19.62
N ALA A 984 20.77 6.12 -20.05
CA ALA A 984 20.47 5.35 -21.27
C ALA A 984 20.89 6.07 -22.56
N ARG A 985 20.91 7.41 -22.55
CA ARG A 985 21.41 8.23 -23.68
C ARG A 985 22.93 8.42 -23.63
N GLN A 986 23.49 8.54 -22.43
CA GLN A 986 24.92 8.75 -22.21
C GLN A 986 25.43 7.86 -21.06
N PRO A 987 25.80 6.59 -21.33
CA PRO A 987 26.28 5.67 -20.29
C PRO A 987 27.52 6.18 -19.54
N ALA A 988 28.35 6.98 -20.20
CA ALA A 988 29.53 7.62 -19.60
C ALA A 988 29.20 8.60 -18.45
N LEU A 989 27.94 9.04 -18.29
CA LEU A 989 27.51 9.93 -17.20
C LEU A 989 27.20 9.19 -15.89
N GLN A 990 27.12 7.86 -15.87
CA GLN A 990 26.74 7.11 -14.65
C GLN A 990 27.60 7.48 -13.43
N SER A 991 28.91 7.63 -13.60
CA SER A 991 29.86 8.05 -12.56
C SER A 991 29.70 9.49 -12.07
N LYS A 992 29.04 10.36 -12.86
CA LYS A 992 28.65 11.73 -12.45
C LYS A 992 27.25 11.78 -11.83
N LEU A 993 26.34 10.92 -12.28
CA LEU A 993 24.97 10.83 -11.78
C LEU A 993 24.91 10.17 -10.40
N GLU A 994 25.74 9.16 -10.13
CA GLU A 994 25.75 8.46 -8.84
C GLU A 994 26.05 9.36 -7.63
N PRO A 995 27.06 10.26 -7.63
CA PRO A 995 27.25 11.20 -6.52
C PRO A 995 26.06 12.16 -6.36
N ILE A 996 25.46 12.67 -7.46
CA ILE A 996 24.26 13.54 -7.42
C ILE A 996 23.08 12.80 -6.76
N LEU A 997 22.82 11.55 -7.15
CA LEU A 997 21.78 10.72 -6.54
C LEU A 997 22.08 10.44 -5.07
N SER A 998 23.34 10.23 -4.70
CA SER A 998 23.75 10.03 -3.30
C SER A 998 23.55 11.30 -2.45
N GLU A 999 23.81 12.48 -3.03
CA GLU A 999 23.63 13.79 -2.41
C GLU A 999 22.13 14.07 -2.18
N GLY A 1000 21.29 13.92 -3.21
CA GLY A 1000 19.84 14.08 -3.09
C GLY A 1000 19.22 13.12 -2.08
N ARG A 1001 19.67 11.85 -2.07
CA ARG A 1001 19.26 10.85 -1.05
C ARG A 1001 19.65 11.28 0.37
N ARG A 1002 20.82 11.91 0.57
CA ARG A 1002 21.26 12.48 1.87
C ARG A 1002 20.48 13.74 2.25
N ALA A 1003 20.25 14.66 1.31
CA ALA A 1003 19.47 15.87 1.54
C ALA A 1003 18.02 15.54 1.94
N ARG A 1004 17.35 14.59 1.26
CA ARG A 1004 16.05 14.03 1.67
C ARG A 1004 16.10 13.32 3.03
N THR A 1005 17.29 12.93 3.50
CA THR A 1005 17.47 12.32 4.84
C THR A 1005 17.53 13.37 5.94
N ALA A 1006 18.10 14.55 5.66
CA ALA A 1006 18.12 15.69 6.57
C ALA A 1006 16.81 16.51 6.59
N ALA A 1007 16.04 16.47 5.49
CA ALA A 1007 14.85 17.28 5.29
C ALA A 1007 13.75 17.08 6.35
N VAL A 1008 13.31 18.17 6.98
CA VAL A 1008 12.47 18.19 8.18
C VAL A 1008 10.97 18.03 7.85
N SER A 1009 10.51 18.51 6.69
CA SER A 1009 9.12 18.35 6.23
C SER A 1009 8.98 17.51 4.95
N ALA A 1010 7.78 16.97 4.71
CA ALA A 1010 7.49 16.28 3.44
C ALA A 1010 7.53 17.25 2.23
N THR A 1011 7.16 18.52 2.41
CA THR A 1011 7.29 19.55 1.36
C THR A 1011 8.76 19.87 1.03
N GLU A 1012 9.65 19.78 2.00
CA GLU A 1012 11.11 19.91 1.83
C GLU A 1012 11.70 18.72 1.08
N GLN A 1013 11.23 17.51 1.37
CA GLN A 1013 11.61 16.29 0.63
C GLN A 1013 11.20 16.36 -0.86
N VAL A 1014 10.06 17.01 -1.16
CA VAL A 1014 9.60 17.27 -2.53
C VAL A 1014 10.48 18.32 -3.24
N ASP A 1015 10.79 19.46 -2.59
CA ASP A 1015 11.67 20.50 -3.16
C ASP A 1015 13.07 19.94 -3.44
N VAL A 1016 13.71 19.30 -2.44
CA VAL A 1016 15.02 18.65 -2.55
C VAL A 1016 15.08 17.62 -3.68
N ASP A 1017 14.04 16.82 -3.87
CA ASP A 1017 13.99 15.83 -4.94
C ASP A 1017 13.88 16.47 -6.32
N LEU A 1018 13.05 17.50 -6.48
CA LEU A 1018 12.84 18.14 -7.78
C LEU A 1018 14.01 19.06 -8.16
N ARG A 1019 14.76 19.59 -7.19
CA ARG A 1019 16.11 20.14 -7.43
C ARG A 1019 17.13 19.07 -7.84
N THR A 1020 17.07 17.88 -7.23
CA THR A 1020 17.92 16.74 -7.63
C THR A 1020 17.59 16.28 -9.06
N LEU A 1021 16.31 16.28 -9.46
CA LEU A 1021 15.88 16.05 -10.84
C LEU A 1021 16.53 17.03 -11.81
N LEU A 1022 16.56 18.34 -11.50
CA LEU A 1022 17.27 19.33 -12.32
C LEU A 1022 18.77 19.07 -12.42
N LYS A 1023 19.44 18.76 -11.30
CA LYS A 1023 20.88 18.40 -11.28
C LYS A 1023 21.19 17.20 -12.17
N VAL A 1024 20.29 16.20 -12.21
CA VAL A 1024 20.36 15.02 -13.08
C VAL A 1024 20.16 15.39 -14.55
N ILE A 1025 19.07 16.11 -14.88
CA ILE A 1025 18.74 16.53 -16.25
C ILE A 1025 19.86 17.41 -16.84
N ALA A 1026 20.43 18.31 -16.04
CA ALA A 1026 21.52 19.20 -16.45
C ALA A 1026 22.76 18.46 -17.01
N GLN A 1027 23.01 17.21 -16.60
CA GLN A 1027 24.13 16.41 -17.15
C GLN A 1027 23.86 15.94 -18.60
N GLY A 1028 22.59 15.81 -19.00
CA GLY A 1028 22.19 15.33 -20.32
C GLY A 1028 22.18 16.38 -21.44
N LEU A 1029 22.24 17.67 -21.07
CA LEU A 1029 22.23 18.80 -21.99
C LEU A 1029 23.66 19.25 -22.33
N ALA A 1030 23.92 19.55 -23.61
CA ALA A 1030 25.20 20.09 -24.07
C ALA A 1030 24.97 21.25 -25.06
N PRO A 1031 25.87 22.24 -25.14
CA PRO A 1031 25.78 23.27 -26.16
C PRO A 1031 26.10 22.69 -27.55
N ARG A 1032 25.39 23.15 -28.58
CA ARG A 1032 25.82 23.04 -29.97
C ARG A 1032 27.13 23.82 -30.11
N ALA A 1033 28.18 23.15 -30.58
CA ALA A 1033 29.37 23.84 -31.05
C ALA A 1033 28.96 24.81 -32.17
N THR A 1034 29.36 26.07 -32.06
CA THR A 1034 29.13 27.04 -33.13
C THR A 1034 30.23 26.90 -34.17
N GLU A 1035 30.01 27.38 -35.40
CA GLU A 1035 31.03 27.37 -36.46
C GLU A 1035 32.31 28.15 -36.09
N ARG A 1036 32.28 28.91 -34.98
CA ARG A 1036 33.39 29.66 -34.41
C ARG A 1036 34.25 28.88 -33.40
N ASP A 1037 33.76 27.72 -32.95
CA ASP A 1037 34.46 26.83 -32.01
C ASP A 1037 35.19 25.68 -32.74
N ALA A 1038 35.01 25.60 -34.06
CA ALA A 1038 35.54 24.56 -34.95
C ALA A 1038 36.59 25.10 -35.95
N SER A 1039 37.05 26.35 -35.77
CA SER A 1039 37.94 27.10 -36.66
C SER A 1039 39.27 27.48 -36.01
#